data_AF-A0A6P8HL45-F1
#
_entry.id   AF-A0A6P8HL45-F1
#
_cell.length_a   1.000
_cell.length_b   1.000
_cell.length_c   1.000
_cell.angle_alpha   90.00
_cell.angle_beta   90.00
_cell.angle_gamma   90.00
#
_symmetry.space_group_name_H-M   'P 1'
#
loop_
_entity.id
_entity.type
_entity.pdbx_description
1 polymer ?
#
loop_
_entity_poly.entity_id
_entity_poly.type
_entity_poly.pdbx_seq_one_letter_code
_entity_poly.pdbx_strand_id
1 'polypeptide(L)'
;MKTKCMSSYDCGCVVRSDGKANPPVIYRGKNASNEFLVALREEEEKIRKELRRPNSKEFTSENQNAFKKAKSCYICQHTLLQFGRQAKKAWDEEGKYLGEAHYKCGRYAKKGEKPGKPSTHCIHCHKEFVEDFYVDKVKDHCYITGKYRGATHWKCSMNFKVDPEMEIPVFFHNLRGYDSHLLLQGTDGSDVKCIPNNKERYMSVTVGKLKFLDSQQFMADSLANLVRYNADFPISSQYGAERKGVYPYEYMDSWERFEEPLPPKDRFYSTLNESGIKDEEYQHALNVWKKYSCSNMGDYHDIYLRSDVVLLADVFQSFRKMSMEYYGLDPANFYTAPGLSWSALLKKTNAQLDLLTEYDMYRFMEDGIRGGVCGPSRRYARANNPLVEHDPEKPTTYIYYLDANNLYGWAMSQYLPVRDFEWDPVKPIDFYMQVGKDEEKGYVLEVDLEYPEDLHDAHNEFPLAPEAIEIPFEQLSPLQKQMCPGYKPYRKLTMNLMDKEKYVVHYRNLQFYVCQGLRVKKIHRVLKFTQEPWMQPYIDFNTQKRTAAKNDFEKNLFKLMNNSVFGKTMENIRKRVSIKIASTREEAEAYVSQPGFVRYVEMLNFYVIHMKKANLFLNKPVYTGFAVLDLSKLLMYEFYYDKLKPKYGDNCHLLYTDTDSLILEVQTEDVYKDCLPDIDEYDTSGYPKEHFLYSAKNKK
;
A
#
# COMPACT_ATOMS: atom_id res chain seq x y z
N MET A 1 1.35 -9.35 -26.63
CA MET A 1 2.21 -9.26 -27.82
C MET A 1 3.65 -9.23 -27.36
N LYS A 2 4.47 -10.20 -27.81
CA LYS A 2 5.89 -10.30 -27.49
C LYS A 2 6.68 -9.38 -28.41
N THR A 3 6.91 -8.13 -28.02
CA THR A 3 8.07 -7.40 -28.54
C THR A 3 9.29 -8.09 -27.95
N LYS A 4 10.01 -8.85 -28.78
CA LYS A 4 11.41 -9.22 -28.55
C LYS A 4 12.21 -7.92 -28.49
N CYS A 5 12.11 -7.17 -27.39
CA CYS A 5 13.08 -6.13 -27.13
C CYS A 5 14.39 -6.88 -26.87
N MET A 6 15.38 -6.71 -27.76
CA MET A 6 16.73 -7.18 -27.52
C MET A 6 17.19 -6.57 -26.20
N SER A 7 17.16 -7.37 -25.14
CA SER A 7 17.66 -7.06 -23.81
C SER A 7 19.17 -6.92 -23.90
N SER A 8 19.63 -5.70 -24.17
CA SER A 8 21.03 -5.47 -24.51
C SER A 8 21.50 -4.09 -24.09
N TYR A 9 20.78 -3.43 -23.19
CA TYR A 9 21.17 -2.15 -22.63
C TYR A 9 20.58 -1.99 -21.23
N ASP A 10 21.34 -1.35 -20.34
CA ASP A 10 20.94 -1.08 -18.96
C ASP A 10 21.51 0.28 -18.52
N CYS A 11 20.80 0.98 -17.65
CA CYS A 11 21.28 2.22 -17.04
C CYS A 11 20.90 2.26 -15.56
N GLY A 12 21.81 2.73 -14.71
CA GLY A 12 21.58 2.84 -13.27
C GLY A 12 22.30 4.02 -12.65
N CYS A 13 21.77 4.55 -11.55
CA CYS A 13 22.46 5.53 -10.72
C CYS A 13 22.30 5.21 -9.23
N VAL A 14 23.32 5.55 -8.44
CA VAL A 14 23.31 5.38 -6.99
C VAL A 14 22.96 6.70 -6.34
N VAL A 15 21.83 6.74 -5.62
CA VAL A 15 21.47 7.92 -4.81
C VAL A 15 21.95 7.74 -3.37
N ARG A 16 22.78 8.67 -2.91
CA ARG A 16 23.42 8.67 -1.59
C ARG A 16 22.49 9.21 -0.52
N SER A 17 22.86 8.99 0.74
CA SER A 17 22.09 9.42 1.92
C SER A 17 21.93 10.94 2.07
N ASP A 18 22.77 11.72 1.38
CA ASP A 18 22.71 13.19 1.36
C ASP A 18 21.81 13.74 0.23
N GLY A 19 21.16 12.86 -0.54
CA GLY A 19 20.29 13.20 -1.65
C GLY A 19 21.01 13.44 -2.98
N LYS A 20 22.34 13.33 -3.03
CA LYS A 20 23.11 13.43 -4.28
C LYS A 20 23.17 12.07 -4.98
N ALA A 21 23.23 12.08 -6.31
CA ALA A 21 23.45 10.86 -7.09
C ALA A 21 24.89 10.79 -7.60
N ASN A 22 25.44 9.58 -7.64
CA ASN A 22 26.63 9.30 -8.45
C ASN A 22 26.26 9.37 -9.94
N PRO A 23 27.22 9.65 -10.84
CA PRO A 23 26.96 9.65 -12.27
C PRO A 23 26.30 8.36 -12.75
N PRO A 24 25.23 8.42 -13.57
CA PRO A 24 24.62 7.23 -14.15
C PRO A 24 25.62 6.45 -15.00
N VAL A 25 25.56 5.13 -14.91
CA VAL A 25 26.35 4.23 -15.76
C VAL A 25 25.42 3.61 -16.79
N ILE A 26 25.83 3.64 -18.05
CA ILE A 26 25.06 3.15 -19.20
C ILE A 26 25.84 1.99 -19.82
N TYR A 27 25.15 0.90 -20.09
CA TYR A 27 25.67 -0.29 -20.73
C TYR A 27 24.88 -0.53 -22.00
N ARG A 28 25.60 -0.83 -23.09
CA ARG A 28 25.01 -1.25 -24.37
C ARG A 28 25.86 -2.38 -24.96
N GLY A 29 25.26 -3.55 -25.15
CA GLY A 29 25.91 -4.73 -25.70
C GLY A 29 25.10 -6.02 -25.52
N LYS A 30 25.45 -7.07 -26.28
CA LYS A 30 24.74 -8.37 -26.27
C LYS A 30 24.65 -9.03 -24.88
N ASN A 31 25.53 -8.67 -23.94
CA ASN A 31 25.57 -9.18 -22.57
C ASN A 31 25.24 -8.11 -21.51
N ALA A 32 24.53 -7.03 -21.87
CA ALA A 32 24.30 -5.90 -20.97
C ALA A 32 23.74 -6.31 -19.60
N SER A 33 22.77 -7.23 -19.54
CA SER A 33 22.20 -7.70 -18.27
C SER A 33 23.23 -8.31 -17.33
N ASN A 34 24.22 -9.03 -17.86
CA ASN A 34 25.29 -9.65 -17.07
C ASN A 34 26.27 -8.58 -16.57
N GLU A 35 26.72 -7.70 -17.47
CA GLU A 35 27.63 -6.60 -17.15
C GLU A 35 27.01 -5.65 -16.12
N PHE A 36 25.72 -5.37 -16.27
CA PHE A 36 24.94 -4.57 -15.34
C PHE A 36 24.88 -5.21 -13.95
N LEU A 37 24.62 -6.51 -13.85
CA LEU A 37 24.63 -7.21 -12.56
C LEU A 37 26.01 -7.26 -11.91
N VAL A 38 27.07 -7.46 -12.70
CA VAL A 38 28.46 -7.40 -12.19
C VAL A 38 28.75 -6.01 -11.63
N ALA A 39 28.43 -4.95 -12.38
CA ALA A 39 28.62 -3.58 -11.93
C ALA A 39 27.81 -3.24 -10.68
N LEU A 40 26.56 -3.71 -10.59
CA LEU A 40 25.75 -3.55 -9.39
C LEU A 40 26.36 -4.25 -8.17
N ARG A 41 26.97 -5.43 -8.34
CA ARG A 41 27.70 -6.12 -7.25
C ARG A 41 28.95 -5.35 -6.82
N GLU A 42 29.69 -4.77 -7.77
CA GLU A 42 30.84 -3.91 -7.45
C GLU A 42 30.41 -2.65 -6.68
N GLU A 43 29.29 -2.01 -7.08
CA GLU A 43 28.72 -0.90 -6.33
C GLU A 43 28.18 -1.33 -4.96
N GLU A 44 27.58 -2.51 -4.87
CA GLU A 44 27.17 -3.09 -3.59
C GLU A 44 28.36 -3.18 -2.62
N GLU A 45 29.51 -3.70 -3.08
CA GLU A 45 30.72 -3.78 -2.26
C GLU A 45 31.23 -2.41 -1.83
N LYS A 46 31.22 -1.41 -2.71
CA LYS A 46 31.63 -0.04 -2.40
C LYS A 46 30.75 0.56 -1.31
N ILE A 47 29.43 0.46 -1.47
CA ILE A 47 28.44 0.93 -0.49
C ILE A 47 28.68 0.25 0.86
N ARG A 48 28.87 -1.08 0.88
CA ARG A 48 29.14 -1.81 2.13
C ARG A 48 30.44 -1.39 2.80
N LYS A 49 31.51 -1.18 2.03
CA LYS A 49 32.79 -0.67 2.55
C LYS A 49 32.61 0.68 3.21
N GLU A 50 31.78 1.56 2.66
CA GLU A 50 31.42 2.85 3.28
C GLU A 50 30.58 2.66 4.55
N LEU A 51 29.54 1.82 4.52
CA LEU A 51 28.68 1.56 5.68
C LEU A 51 29.42 0.92 6.87
N ARG A 52 30.46 0.11 6.60
CA ARG A 52 31.30 -0.52 7.62
C ARG A 52 32.32 0.44 8.25
N ARG A 53 32.60 1.59 7.65
CA ARG A 53 33.55 2.58 8.19
C ARG A 53 32.85 3.46 9.24
N PRO A 54 33.09 3.28 10.55
CA PRO A 54 32.75 4.33 11.50
C PRO A 54 33.58 5.57 11.14
N ASN A 55 32.95 6.75 11.07
CA ASN A 55 33.70 8.01 11.00
C ASN A 55 34.65 8.09 12.20
N SER A 56 35.90 7.69 12.02
CA SER A 56 36.93 7.67 13.05
C SER A 56 37.62 9.04 13.02
N LYS A 57 37.62 9.75 14.15
CA LYS A 57 38.51 10.91 14.30
C LYS A 57 39.94 10.39 14.47
N GLU A 58 40.90 10.84 13.65
CA GLU A 58 42.30 10.41 13.73
C GLU A 58 42.96 10.79 15.07
N PHE A 59 43.73 9.87 15.65
CA PHE A 59 44.33 9.98 16.99
C PHE A 59 45.85 10.16 16.88
N THR A 60 46.33 11.41 16.80
CA THR A 60 47.77 11.73 16.64
C THR A 60 48.65 11.21 17.78
N SER A 61 49.95 11.05 17.52
CA SER A 61 50.96 10.55 18.46
C SER A 61 51.08 11.41 19.73
N GLU A 62 50.89 12.73 19.61
CA GLU A 62 50.81 13.64 20.75
C GLU A 62 49.57 13.38 21.64
N ASN A 63 48.41 13.14 21.02
CA ASN A 63 47.16 12.87 21.73
C ASN A 63 47.20 11.52 22.46
N GLN A 64 47.95 10.54 21.95
CA GLN A 64 48.23 9.27 22.63
C GLN A 64 49.07 9.46 23.90
N ASN A 65 50.10 10.29 23.84
CA ASN A 65 50.95 10.57 25.01
C ASN A 65 50.23 11.42 26.06
N ALA A 66 49.40 12.38 25.64
CA ALA A 66 48.57 13.17 26.54
C ALA A 66 47.50 12.32 27.25
N PHE A 67 46.88 11.37 26.53
CA PHE A 67 45.95 10.39 27.10
C PHE A 67 46.61 9.52 28.17
N LYS A 68 47.76 8.93 27.88
CA LYS A 68 48.47 8.06 28.84
C LYS A 68 48.92 8.76 30.13
N LYS A 69 49.12 10.08 30.09
CA LYS A 69 49.62 10.88 31.21
C LYS A 69 48.52 11.57 32.02
N ALA A 70 47.27 11.54 31.57
CA ALA A 70 46.17 12.21 32.26
C ALA A 70 45.85 11.51 33.58
N LYS A 71 45.85 12.29 34.68
CA LYS A 71 45.52 11.81 36.04
C LYS A 71 44.29 12.50 36.62
N SER A 72 43.85 13.59 35.99
CA SER A 72 42.75 14.44 36.43
C SER A 72 41.81 14.73 35.26
N CYS A 73 40.52 14.81 35.56
CA CYS A 73 39.45 15.06 34.61
C CYS A 73 39.57 16.48 34.05
N TYR A 74 39.61 16.61 32.72
CA TYR A 74 39.76 17.90 32.04
C TYR A 74 38.63 18.90 32.35
N ILE A 75 37.43 18.40 32.68
CA ILE A 75 36.24 19.24 32.84
C ILE A 75 36.06 19.70 34.29
N CYS A 76 36.13 18.77 35.25
CA CYS A 76 35.90 19.09 36.66
C CYS A 76 37.19 19.15 37.49
N GLN A 77 38.35 18.89 36.88
CA GLN A 77 39.68 18.92 37.50
C GLN A 77 39.90 17.92 38.65
N HIS A 78 38.94 17.03 38.93
CA HIS A 78 39.08 15.95 39.92
C HIS A 78 39.79 14.70 39.36
N THR A 79 40.43 13.92 40.23
CA THR A 79 41.23 12.73 39.87
C THR A 79 40.42 11.66 39.11
N LEU A 80 41.04 11.07 38.10
CA LEU A 80 40.50 9.92 37.37
C LEU A 80 40.86 8.64 38.15
N LEU A 81 39.88 7.93 38.70
CA LEU A 81 40.10 6.76 39.57
C LEU A 81 40.57 5.54 38.77
N GLN A 82 41.59 4.85 39.28
CA GLN A 82 42.31 3.79 38.58
C GLN A 82 41.60 2.41 38.59
N PHE A 83 40.56 2.22 39.41
CA PHE A 83 39.81 0.97 39.47
C PHE A 83 38.30 1.26 39.63
N GLY A 84 37.54 1.13 38.53
CA GLY A 84 36.07 1.10 38.62
C GLY A 84 35.30 1.47 37.35
N ARG A 85 35.72 2.48 36.56
CA ARG A 85 35.13 2.80 35.24
C ARG A 85 36.16 3.49 34.35
N GLN A 86 36.22 3.13 33.07
CA GLN A 86 37.13 3.75 32.08
C GLN A 86 36.78 5.24 31.87
N ALA A 87 37.79 6.12 31.91
CA ALA A 87 37.67 7.51 31.51
C ALA A 87 37.31 7.62 30.00
N LYS A 88 36.58 8.67 29.60
CA LYS A 88 36.21 8.90 28.20
C LYS A 88 37.01 10.06 27.60
N LYS A 89 37.45 9.91 26.35
CA LYS A 89 38.13 10.95 25.56
C LYS A 89 37.19 12.13 25.28
N ALA A 90 37.64 13.34 25.57
CA ALA A 90 36.96 14.59 25.27
C ALA A 90 37.58 15.27 24.04
N TRP A 91 36.72 15.91 23.23
CA TRP A 91 37.07 16.52 21.95
C TRP A 91 36.27 17.79 21.78
N ASP A 92 36.85 18.80 21.13
CA ASP A 92 36.09 19.98 20.67
C ASP A 92 35.33 19.71 19.36
N GLU A 93 34.62 20.73 18.88
CA GLU A 93 33.78 20.70 17.68
C GLU A 93 34.60 20.57 16.39
N GLU A 94 35.84 21.05 16.40
CA GLU A 94 36.81 20.97 15.30
C GLU A 94 37.57 19.63 15.28
N GLY A 95 37.42 18.82 16.34
CA GLY A 95 38.04 17.50 16.43
C GLY A 95 39.43 17.48 17.07
N LYS A 96 39.83 18.55 17.75
CA LYS A 96 41.03 18.58 18.59
C LYS A 96 40.77 17.83 19.90
N TYR A 97 41.74 17.04 20.33
CA TYR A 97 41.68 16.31 21.59
C TYR A 97 41.85 17.26 22.78
N LEU A 98 40.94 17.18 23.75
CA LEU A 98 40.95 18.05 24.92
C LEU A 98 41.43 17.36 26.20
N GLY A 99 41.42 16.01 26.25
CA GLY A 99 41.85 15.25 27.42
C GLY A 99 40.88 14.14 27.83
N GLU A 100 41.05 13.61 29.04
CA GLU A 100 40.18 12.59 29.63
C GLU A 100 39.16 13.21 30.58
N ALA A 101 37.93 12.70 30.60
CA ALA A 101 36.88 13.16 31.50
C ALA A 101 36.12 11.99 32.12
N HIS A 102 35.52 12.21 33.31
CA HIS A 102 34.58 11.26 33.90
C HIS A 102 33.39 11.05 32.98
N TYR A 103 32.79 9.85 33.02
CA TYR A 103 31.64 9.48 32.17
C TYR A 103 30.47 10.49 32.26
N LYS A 104 30.21 11.03 33.46
CA LYS A 104 29.17 12.05 33.74
C LYS A 104 29.49 13.46 33.24
N CYS A 105 30.74 13.73 32.85
CA CYS A 105 31.18 15.04 32.39
C CYS A 105 31.02 15.23 30.86
N GLY A 106 30.28 14.35 30.17
CA GLY A 106 30.22 14.31 28.71
C GLY A 106 29.49 15.48 28.00
N ARG A 107 30.29 16.43 27.52
CA ARG A 107 30.06 17.52 26.53
C ARG A 107 29.06 18.63 26.91
N TYR A 108 29.59 19.70 27.52
CA TYR A 108 29.05 21.07 27.47
C TYR A 108 30.06 21.94 26.69
N ALA A 109 29.63 22.66 25.65
CA ALA A 109 28.84 23.90 25.67
C ALA A 109 29.66 25.09 26.18
N LYS A 110 29.76 26.12 25.33
CA LYS A 110 30.51 27.35 25.59
C LYS A 110 30.09 27.96 26.93
N LYS A 111 31.05 28.57 27.63
CA LYS A 111 30.79 29.46 28.78
C LYS A 111 29.95 30.64 28.27
N GLY A 112 28.62 30.59 28.45
CA GLY A 112 27.67 31.63 28.05
C GLY A 112 26.41 31.18 27.30
N GLU A 113 26.33 29.93 26.83
CA GLU A 113 25.12 29.43 26.17
C GLU A 113 24.22 28.66 27.16
N LYS A 114 22.95 29.09 27.28
CA LYS A 114 21.95 28.36 28.05
C LYS A 114 21.81 26.95 27.45
N PRO A 115 21.83 25.87 28.24
CA PRO A 115 21.55 24.52 27.74
C PRO A 115 20.19 24.55 27.04
N GLY A 116 20.16 24.15 25.76
CA GLY A 116 18.91 23.94 25.04
C GLY A 116 17.99 23.06 25.91
N LYS A 117 16.71 23.42 26.01
CA LYS A 117 15.75 22.78 26.92
C LYS A 117 15.94 21.27 26.94
N PRO A 118 16.07 20.62 28.11
CA PRO A 118 16.21 19.18 28.17
C PRO A 118 15.01 18.52 27.49
N SER A 119 15.23 17.75 26.42
CA SER A 119 14.16 16.91 25.85
C SER A 119 13.71 15.93 26.93
N THR A 120 12.43 15.94 27.27
CA THR A 120 11.80 15.02 28.23
C THR A 120 11.49 13.68 27.60
N HIS A 121 11.51 13.58 26.26
CA HIS A 121 11.14 12.39 25.50
C HIS A 121 12.23 11.96 24.52
N CYS A 122 12.30 10.66 24.25
CA CYS A 122 13.16 10.05 23.23
C CYS A 122 12.67 10.39 21.82
N ILE A 123 13.57 10.86 20.94
CA ILE A 123 13.20 11.21 19.55
C ILE A 123 12.75 10.02 18.69
N HIS A 124 13.12 8.78 19.09
CA HIS A 124 12.89 7.57 18.29
C HIS A 124 11.63 6.82 18.71
N CYS A 125 11.35 6.71 20.01
CA CYS A 125 10.17 6.01 20.50
C CYS A 125 9.12 6.92 21.14
N HIS A 126 9.41 8.22 21.23
CA HIS A 126 8.51 9.24 21.80
C HIS A 126 8.04 8.96 23.23
N LYS A 127 8.71 8.08 23.97
CA LYS A 127 8.46 7.82 25.40
C LYS A 127 9.32 8.74 26.27
N GLU A 128 8.84 9.04 27.47
CA GLU A 128 9.56 9.81 28.46
C GLU A 128 10.86 9.12 28.90
N PHE A 129 11.88 9.92 29.20
CA PHE A 129 13.07 9.44 29.89
C PHE A 129 12.73 9.24 31.35
N VAL A 130 12.72 7.98 31.83
CA VAL A 130 12.47 7.68 33.25
C VAL A 130 13.74 7.99 34.05
N GLU A 131 13.61 8.75 35.14
CA GLU A 131 14.75 9.20 35.98
C GLU A 131 15.53 8.03 36.61
N ASP A 132 14.87 6.90 36.86
CA ASP A 132 15.43 5.79 37.65
C ASP A 132 16.35 4.82 36.88
N PHE A 133 16.48 4.96 35.55
CA PHE A 133 17.51 4.27 34.77
C PHE A 133 18.50 5.28 34.18
N TYR A 134 19.49 5.65 34.99
CA TYR A 134 20.58 6.60 34.72
C TYR A 134 21.48 6.34 33.48
N VAL A 135 21.07 5.43 32.56
CA VAL A 135 21.76 5.08 31.31
C VAL A 135 20.85 5.26 30.09
N ASP A 136 19.61 5.71 30.26
CA ASP A 136 18.66 5.70 29.17
C ASP A 136 18.94 6.83 28.17
N LYS A 137 19.16 8.07 28.59
CA LYS A 137 19.35 9.21 27.66
C LYS A 137 20.76 9.29 27.06
N VAL A 138 20.87 9.09 25.74
CA VAL A 138 22.12 9.26 24.96
C VAL A 138 21.93 10.23 23.79
N LYS A 139 23.04 10.80 23.30
CA LYS A 139 23.05 11.65 22.09
C LYS A 139 23.09 10.78 20.84
N ASP A 140 22.04 10.82 20.03
CA ASP A 140 22.00 10.11 18.76
C ASP A 140 22.64 10.94 17.65
N HIS A 141 23.45 10.28 16.82
CA HIS A 141 24.01 10.86 15.62
C HIS A 141 23.72 9.91 14.45
N CYS A 142 23.52 10.47 13.26
CA CYS A 142 23.45 9.67 12.06
C CYS A 142 24.76 8.92 11.83
N TYR A 143 24.72 7.59 11.77
CA TYR A 143 25.92 6.77 11.53
C TYR A 143 26.58 7.04 10.18
N ILE A 144 25.80 7.45 9.18
CA ILE A 144 26.30 7.76 7.83
C ILE A 144 26.81 9.20 7.75
N THR A 145 26.02 10.19 8.18
CA THR A 145 26.34 11.61 7.96
C THR A 145 27.02 12.30 9.15
N GLY A 146 27.08 11.64 10.31
CA GLY A 146 27.59 12.22 11.57
C GLY A 146 26.70 13.31 12.19
N LYS A 147 25.63 13.74 11.51
CA LYS A 147 24.73 14.81 11.98
C LYS A 147 24.01 14.40 13.26
N TYR A 148 23.98 15.30 14.24
CA TYR A 148 23.21 15.12 15.49
C TYR A 148 21.71 15.04 15.17
N ARG A 149 21.02 14.04 15.72
CA ARG A 149 19.59 13.81 15.51
C ARG A 149 18.75 14.22 16.72
N GLY A 150 19.29 14.10 17.93
CA GLY A 150 18.58 14.43 19.16
C GLY A 150 18.93 13.50 20.33
N ALA A 151 18.13 13.56 21.40
CA ALA A 151 18.28 12.70 22.57
C ALA A 151 17.42 11.44 22.43
N THR A 152 17.96 10.28 22.75
CA THR A 152 17.28 8.98 22.60
C THR A 152 17.58 8.05 23.77
N HIS A 153 16.78 7.00 23.95
CA HIS A 153 17.13 5.84 24.77
C HIS A 153 18.40 5.16 24.24
N TRP A 154 19.27 4.63 25.11
CA TRP A 154 20.50 3.92 24.72
C TRP A 154 20.18 2.73 23.81
N LYS A 155 19.16 1.95 24.18
CA LYS A 155 18.63 0.86 23.36
C LYS A 155 18.11 1.35 22.01
N CYS A 156 17.38 2.47 22.01
CA CYS A 156 16.91 3.08 20.76
C CYS A 156 18.09 3.53 19.88
N SER A 157 19.15 4.14 20.41
CA SER A 157 20.33 4.54 19.61
C SER A 157 21.05 3.33 18.98
N MET A 158 21.10 2.21 19.70
CA MET A 158 21.67 0.97 19.17
C MET A 158 20.82 0.37 18.05
N ASN A 159 19.50 0.40 18.17
CA ASN A 159 18.58 -0.12 17.16
C ASN A 159 18.53 0.72 15.87
N PHE A 160 18.98 1.98 15.92
CA PHE A 160 19.03 2.89 14.77
C PHE A 160 20.42 2.92 14.09
N LYS A 161 21.30 1.97 14.43
CA LYS A 161 22.51 1.69 13.66
C LYS A 161 22.11 1.17 12.28
N VAL A 162 22.77 1.69 11.25
CA VAL A 162 22.65 1.13 9.91
C VAL A 162 23.38 -0.20 9.91
N ASP A 163 22.66 -1.27 9.63
CA ASP A 163 23.25 -2.60 9.46
C ASP A 163 24.02 -2.62 8.14
N PRO A 164 25.36 -2.76 8.15
CA PRO A 164 26.14 -2.84 6.92
C PRO A 164 25.82 -4.08 6.08
N GLU A 165 25.11 -5.07 6.64
CA GLU A 165 24.66 -6.29 5.98
C GLU A 165 23.22 -6.22 5.46
N MET A 166 22.57 -5.05 5.56
CA MET A 166 21.21 -4.83 5.07
C MET A 166 21.10 -5.08 3.56
N GLU A 167 19.90 -5.45 3.13
CA GLU A 167 19.55 -5.49 1.71
C GLU A 167 19.48 -4.07 1.16
N ILE A 168 20.13 -3.83 0.02
CA ILE A 168 20.14 -2.53 -0.65
C ILE A 168 19.00 -2.52 -1.67
N PRO A 169 18.03 -1.60 -1.57
CA PRO A 169 16.91 -1.54 -2.51
C PRO A 169 17.36 -0.94 -3.85
N VAL A 170 17.00 -1.60 -4.95
CA VAL A 170 17.21 -1.16 -6.33
C VAL A 170 15.83 -0.97 -6.97
N PHE A 171 15.55 0.23 -7.45
CA PHE A 171 14.22 0.57 -7.98
C PHE A 171 14.22 0.58 -9.51
N PHE A 172 13.30 -0.20 -10.08
CA PHE A 172 12.91 -0.17 -11.48
C PHE A 172 11.49 0.36 -11.60
N HIS A 173 11.12 0.92 -12.75
CA HIS A 173 9.75 1.33 -13.00
C HIS A 173 9.06 0.31 -13.89
N ASN A 174 8.02 -0.36 -13.37
CA ASN A 174 7.30 -1.46 -14.03
C ASN A 174 8.14 -2.73 -14.22
N LEU A 175 9.00 -3.04 -13.23
CA LEU A 175 9.81 -4.25 -13.18
C LEU A 175 8.99 -5.52 -13.39
N ARG A 176 7.78 -5.55 -12.81
CA ARG A 176 6.86 -6.69 -12.87
C ARG A 176 6.33 -6.95 -14.28
N GLY A 177 6.23 -5.91 -15.10
CA GLY A 177 5.66 -5.97 -16.45
C GLY A 177 6.67 -6.40 -17.52
N TYR A 178 7.94 -6.01 -17.38
CA TYR A 178 8.92 -6.11 -18.46
C TYR A 178 10.28 -6.69 -18.03
N ASP A 179 10.92 -6.15 -16.98
CA ASP A 179 12.37 -6.35 -16.78
C ASP A 179 12.75 -7.49 -15.82
N SER A 180 11.79 -8.04 -15.05
CA SER A 180 12.09 -9.07 -14.04
C SER A 180 12.66 -10.38 -14.63
N HIS A 181 12.29 -10.74 -15.86
CA HIS A 181 12.84 -11.93 -16.52
C HIS A 181 14.27 -11.72 -17.01
N LEU A 182 14.65 -10.47 -17.34
CA LEU A 182 15.97 -10.11 -17.84
C LEU A 182 17.01 -10.09 -16.72
N LEU A 183 16.64 -9.59 -15.54
CA LEU A 183 17.51 -9.66 -14.35
C LEU A 183 17.81 -11.10 -13.95
N LEU A 184 16.85 -12.01 -14.12
CA LEU A 184 17.06 -13.41 -13.82
C LEU A 184 17.97 -14.11 -14.84
N GLN A 185 18.03 -13.64 -16.10
CA GLN A 185 18.93 -14.18 -17.13
C GLN A 185 20.40 -14.05 -16.76
N GLY A 186 20.79 -12.99 -16.06
CA GLY A 186 22.18 -12.76 -15.68
C GLY A 186 22.59 -13.39 -14.34
N THR A 187 21.82 -14.35 -13.84
CA THR A 187 22.13 -15.10 -12.63
C THR A 187 22.14 -16.61 -12.92
N ASP A 188 22.94 -17.36 -12.17
CA ASP A 188 22.93 -18.82 -12.16
C ASP A 188 21.84 -19.40 -11.23
N GLY A 189 20.98 -18.54 -10.66
CA GLY A 189 19.90 -18.92 -9.74
C GLY A 189 20.31 -19.22 -8.30
N SER A 190 21.61 -19.39 -8.00
CA SER A 190 22.10 -19.88 -6.71
C SER A 190 21.82 -18.94 -5.52
N ASP A 191 21.88 -17.62 -5.77
CA ASP A 191 21.71 -16.58 -4.76
C ASP A 191 20.39 -15.77 -4.91
N VAL A 192 19.39 -16.35 -5.57
CA VAL A 192 18.14 -15.66 -5.89
C VAL A 192 17.02 -16.00 -4.90
N LYS A 193 16.37 -14.98 -4.35
CA LYS A 193 15.13 -15.10 -3.57
C LYS A 193 14.02 -14.34 -4.26
N CYS A 194 12.89 -15.00 -4.51
CA CYS A 194 11.73 -14.39 -5.14
C CYS A 194 10.53 -14.37 -4.19
N ILE A 195 9.85 -13.23 -4.13
CA ILE A 195 8.52 -13.14 -3.51
C ILE A 195 7.48 -13.09 -4.63
N PRO A 196 6.67 -14.14 -4.82
CA PRO A 196 5.65 -14.12 -5.87
C PRO A 196 4.53 -13.15 -5.56
N ASN A 197 4.04 -12.48 -6.61
CA ASN A 197 2.77 -11.76 -6.56
C ASN A 197 1.65 -12.69 -7.04
N ASN A 198 1.85 -13.33 -8.19
CA ASN A 198 0.95 -14.35 -8.70
C ASN A 198 1.74 -15.50 -9.35
N LYS A 199 1.05 -16.30 -10.15
CA LYS A 199 1.62 -17.45 -10.86
C LYS A 199 2.69 -17.08 -11.91
N GLU A 200 2.75 -15.83 -12.38
CA GLU A 200 3.62 -15.45 -13.51
C GLU A 200 4.48 -14.21 -13.22
N ARG A 201 4.20 -13.50 -12.13
CA ARG A 201 4.83 -12.22 -11.80
C ARG A 201 5.35 -12.21 -10.38
N TYR A 202 6.55 -11.68 -10.18
CA TYR A 202 7.20 -11.54 -8.88
C TYR A 202 6.94 -10.14 -8.30
N MET A 203 6.65 -10.08 -7.00
CA MET A 203 6.51 -8.84 -6.23
C MET A 203 7.88 -8.21 -5.94
N SER A 204 8.91 -9.05 -5.77
CA SER A 204 10.31 -8.66 -5.55
C SER A 204 11.22 -9.81 -5.95
N VAL A 205 12.40 -9.46 -6.46
CA VAL A 205 13.51 -10.39 -6.69
C VAL A 205 14.71 -9.86 -5.89
N THR A 206 15.33 -10.71 -5.08
CA THR A 206 16.57 -10.40 -4.37
C THR A 206 17.67 -11.26 -4.97
N VAL A 207 18.76 -10.65 -5.41
CA VAL A 207 19.96 -11.34 -5.89
C VAL A 207 21.10 -11.01 -4.93
N GLY A 208 21.58 -12.00 -4.19
CA GLY A 208 22.51 -11.78 -3.09
C GLY A 208 21.90 -10.88 -2.01
N LYS A 209 22.31 -9.62 -1.98
CA LYS A 209 21.78 -8.60 -1.06
C LYS A 209 21.18 -7.37 -1.77
N LEU A 210 21.12 -7.39 -3.09
CA LEU A 210 20.42 -6.37 -3.87
C LEU A 210 18.95 -6.79 -3.98
N LYS A 211 18.07 -5.93 -3.48
CA LYS A 211 16.62 -6.16 -3.49
C LYS A 211 15.98 -5.31 -4.57
N PHE A 212 15.60 -5.95 -5.67
CA PHE A 212 14.96 -5.31 -6.80
C PHE A 212 13.47 -5.11 -6.53
N LEU A 213 13.05 -3.85 -6.58
CA LEU A 213 11.71 -3.37 -6.26
C LEU A 213 11.11 -2.62 -7.45
N ASP A 214 9.80 -2.73 -7.58
CA ASP A 214 9.04 -2.02 -8.60
C ASP A 214 8.46 -0.73 -8.01
N SER A 215 8.96 0.41 -8.47
CA SER A 215 8.46 1.73 -8.07
C SER A 215 6.98 1.92 -8.43
N GLN A 216 6.44 1.24 -9.45
CA GLN A 216 5.04 1.32 -9.83
C GLN A 216 4.11 0.63 -8.81
N GLN A 217 4.65 -0.26 -7.96
CA GLN A 217 3.91 -0.81 -6.81
C GLN A 217 3.76 0.19 -5.66
N PHE A 218 4.42 1.35 -5.75
CA PHE A 218 4.26 2.50 -4.86
C PHE A 218 3.52 3.64 -5.53
N MET A 219 3.88 3.93 -6.78
CA MET A 219 3.39 5.06 -7.56
C MET A 219 2.74 4.51 -8.83
N ALA A 220 1.46 4.12 -8.73
CA ALA A 220 0.72 3.42 -9.78
C ALA A 220 0.31 4.34 -10.95
N ASP A 221 1.29 4.99 -11.58
CA ASP A 221 1.15 5.84 -12.76
C ASP A 221 2.40 5.66 -13.66
N SER A 222 2.38 6.22 -14.86
CA SER A 222 3.52 6.24 -15.77
C SER A 222 4.58 7.25 -15.30
N LEU A 223 5.86 6.96 -15.55
CA LEU A 223 6.95 7.91 -15.28
C LEU A 223 6.69 9.28 -15.94
N ALA A 224 6.11 9.30 -17.14
CA ALA A 224 5.78 10.54 -17.84
C ALA A 224 4.84 11.45 -17.03
N ASN A 225 3.80 10.87 -16.43
CA ASN A 225 2.87 11.60 -15.58
C ASN A 225 3.50 11.97 -14.23
N LEU A 226 4.23 11.05 -13.60
CA LEU A 226 4.89 11.30 -12.32
C LEU A 226 5.89 12.47 -12.40
N VAL A 227 6.63 12.58 -13.49
CA VAL A 227 7.54 13.70 -13.74
C VAL A 227 6.78 15.02 -13.81
N ARG A 228 5.59 15.07 -14.43
CA ARG A 228 4.78 16.31 -14.50
C ARG A 228 4.31 16.80 -13.13
N TYR A 229 4.16 15.91 -12.17
CA TYR A 229 3.74 16.25 -10.81
C TYR A 229 4.92 16.61 -9.90
N ASN A 230 6.15 16.34 -10.34
CA ASN A 230 7.34 16.59 -9.56
C ASN A 230 7.78 18.06 -9.68
N ALA A 231 8.03 18.71 -8.54
CA ALA A 231 8.39 20.13 -8.51
C ALA A 231 9.90 20.38 -8.66
N ASP A 232 10.73 19.48 -8.10
CA ASP A 232 12.18 19.67 -7.99
C ASP A 232 12.95 18.54 -8.67
N PHE A 233 13.97 18.90 -9.47
CA PHE A 233 14.77 17.96 -10.28
C PHE A 233 16.27 18.03 -9.97
N PRO A 234 16.71 17.83 -8.72
CA PRO A 234 18.11 18.05 -8.32
C PRO A 234 19.10 17.11 -9.02
N ILE A 235 18.70 15.89 -9.39
CA ILE A 235 19.56 14.92 -10.08
C ILE A 235 19.47 15.14 -11.58
N SER A 236 18.26 15.13 -12.14
CA SER A 236 18.03 15.11 -13.58
C SER A 236 18.37 16.43 -14.29
N SER A 237 18.28 17.58 -13.59
CA SER A 237 18.72 18.88 -14.14
C SER A 237 20.21 18.91 -14.49
N GLN A 238 21.06 18.15 -13.77
CA GLN A 238 22.50 18.04 -14.08
C GLN A 238 22.76 17.40 -15.45
N TYR A 239 21.77 16.66 -15.96
CA TYR A 239 21.79 15.98 -17.24
C TYR A 239 20.81 16.59 -18.24
N GLY A 240 20.24 17.76 -17.95
CA GLY A 240 19.28 18.46 -18.80
C GLY A 240 18.02 17.66 -19.11
N ALA A 241 17.59 16.80 -18.18
CA ALA A 241 16.40 15.96 -18.30
C ALA A 241 15.28 16.48 -17.39
N GLU A 242 14.33 17.23 -17.93
CA GLU A 242 13.21 17.84 -17.17
C GLU A 242 11.84 17.24 -17.54
N ARG A 243 11.80 16.43 -18.60
CA ARG A 243 10.62 15.72 -19.07
C ARG A 243 11.03 14.39 -19.67
N LYS A 244 10.10 13.42 -19.69
CA LYS A 244 10.31 12.14 -20.36
C LYS A 244 10.53 12.37 -21.86
N GLY A 245 11.58 11.73 -22.42
CA GLY A 245 11.84 11.71 -23.85
C GLY A 245 10.85 10.83 -24.61
N VAL A 246 10.94 10.83 -25.94
CA VAL A 246 10.21 9.87 -26.80
C VAL A 246 11.17 8.91 -27.46
N TYR A 247 10.73 7.67 -27.66
CA TYR A 247 11.58 6.60 -28.17
C TYR A 247 10.83 5.73 -29.18
N PRO A 248 11.42 5.43 -30.35
CA PRO A 248 10.75 4.67 -31.39
C PRO A 248 10.94 3.16 -31.15
N TYR A 249 10.19 2.60 -30.19
CA TYR A 249 10.36 1.22 -29.72
C TYR A 249 10.23 0.17 -30.84
N GLU A 250 9.25 0.34 -31.73
CA GLU A 250 8.99 -0.58 -32.85
C GLU A 250 10.04 -0.48 -33.96
N TYR A 251 10.70 0.67 -34.10
CA TYR A 251 11.79 0.86 -35.06
C TYR A 251 13.10 0.24 -34.58
N MET A 252 13.32 0.17 -33.27
CA MET A 252 14.53 -0.41 -32.66
C MET A 252 14.45 -1.94 -32.61
N ASP A 253 14.39 -2.55 -33.79
CA ASP A 253 14.21 -3.98 -34.01
C ASP A 253 15.50 -4.77 -34.27
N SER A 254 16.63 -4.07 -34.51
CA SER A 254 17.93 -4.67 -34.78
C SER A 254 19.10 -3.83 -34.27
N TRP A 255 20.31 -4.40 -34.24
CA TRP A 255 21.52 -3.72 -33.76
C TRP A 255 22.00 -2.64 -34.72
N GLU A 256 21.81 -2.86 -36.01
CA GLU A 256 22.18 -1.94 -37.07
C GLU A 256 21.47 -0.59 -36.91
N ARG A 257 20.26 -0.60 -36.32
CA ARG A 257 19.48 0.61 -36.02
C ARG A 257 20.18 1.60 -35.10
N PHE A 258 21.11 1.15 -34.25
CA PHE A 258 21.87 2.06 -33.38
C PHE A 258 22.86 2.94 -34.17
N GLU A 259 23.29 2.50 -35.35
CA GLU A 259 24.20 3.27 -36.20
C GLU A 259 23.44 4.19 -37.19
N GLU A 260 22.11 4.08 -37.24
CA GLU A 260 21.24 4.87 -38.12
C GLU A 260 20.94 6.26 -37.53
N PRO A 261 20.59 7.27 -38.37
CA PRO A 261 20.15 8.58 -37.90
C PRO A 261 18.75 8.51 -37.24
N LEU A 262 18.33 9.60 -36.59
CA LEU A 262 16.98 9.70 -36.01
C LEU A 262 15.91 9.43 -37.08
N PRO A 263 15.02 8.46 -36.88
CA PRO A 263 14.03 8.12 -37.90
C PRO A 263 12.95 9.20 -38.03
N PRO A 264 12.22 9.21 -39.16
CA PRO A 264 11.08 10.10 -39.35
C PRO A 264 9.93 9.80 -38.37
N LYS A 265 9.05 10.79 -38.15
CA LYS A 265 7.97 10.76 -37.15
C LYS A 265 7.05 9.53 -37.26
N ASP A 266 6.77 9.05 -38.47
CA ASP A 266 5.93 7.87 -38.74
C ASP A 266 6.48 6.59 -38.11
N ARG A 267 7.79 6.51 -37.87
CA ARG A 267 8.46 5.37 -37.22
C ARG A 267 8.36 5.38 -35.69
N PHE A 268 7.72 6.39 -35.11
CA PHE A 268 7.37 6.43 -33.68
C PHE A 268 5.95 5.90 -33.41
N TYR A 269 5.31 5.24 -34.38
CA TYR A 269 3.99 4.64 -34.19
C TYR A 269 4.04 3.51 -33.14
N SER A 270 3.19 3.60 -32.13
CA SER A 270 3.06 2.57 -31.11
C SER A 270 1.90 1.64 -31.42
N THR A 271 2.21 0.35 -31.57
CA THR A 271 1.19 -0.71 -31.70
C THR A 271 0.41 -0.93 -30.40
N LEU A 272 0.99 -0.56 -29.25
CA LEU A 272 0.35 -0.71 -27.94
C LEU A 272 -0.82 0.28 -27.76
N ASN A 273 -0.64 1.51 -28.24
CA ASN A 273 -1.61 2.59 -28.08
C ASN A 273 -2.35 2.90 -29.40
N GLU A 274 -2.11 2.10 -30.44
CA GLU A 274 -2.62 2.27 -31.81
C GLU A 274 -2.57 3.73 -32.30
N SER A 275 -1.47 4.42 -31.98
CA SER A 275 -1.30 5.85 -32.24
C SER A 275 0.16 6.24 -32.44
N GLY A 276 0.37 7.28 -33.25
CA GLY A 276 1.67 7.95 -33.39
C GLY A 276 1.86 9.05 -32.35
N ILE A 277 3.09 9.56 -32.27
CA ILE A 277 3.41 10.70 -31.38
C ILE A 277 2.91 12.03 -31.94
N LYS A 278 2.76 13.03 -31.06
CA LYS A 278 2.39 14.40 -31.46
C LYS A 278 3.57 15.13 -32.12
N ASP A 279 3.29 16.18 -32.90
CA ASP A 279 4.34 16.99 -33.54
C ASP A 279 5.29 17.62 -32.50
N GLU A 280 4.75 18.11 -31.39
CA GLU A 280 5.53 18.68 -30.29
C GLU A 280 6.50 17.66 -29.66
N GLU A 281 6.11 16.39 -29.62
CA GLU A 281 6.93 15.31 -29.07
C GLU A 281 8.07 14.94 -30.02
N TYR A 282 7.80 14.89 -31.33
CA TYR A 282 8.84 14.68 -32.32
C TYR A 282 9.81 15.87 -32.40
N GLN A 283 9.30 17.10 -32.32
CA GLN A 283 10.14 18.29 -32.24
C GLN A 283 11.04 18.26 -31.00
N HIS A 284 10.54 17.75 -29.87
CA HIS A 284 11.36 17.54 -28.69
C HIS A 284 12.50 16.54 -28.95
N ALA A 285 12.24 15.42 -29.64
CA ALA A 285 13.28 14.47 -30.03
C ALA A 285 14.37 15.12 -30.90
N LEU A 286 13.97 15.91 -31.90
CA LEU A 286 14.90 16.67 -32.76
C LEU A 286 15.74 17.67 -31.94
N ASN A 287 15.12 18.34 -30.97
CA ASN A 287 15.82 19.28 -30.10
C ASN A 287 16.85 18.57 -29.21
N VAL A 288 16.50 17.41 -28.65
CA VAL A 288 17.43 16.58 -27.85
C VAL A 288 18.59 16.09 -28.73
N TRP A 289 18.29 15.55 -29.92
CA TRP A 289 19.28 15.12 -30.90
C TRP A 289 20.30 16.21 -31.20
N LYS A 290 19.81 17.43 -31.50
CA LYS A 290 20.66 18.59 -31.79
C LYS A 290 21.43 19.09 -30.57
N LYS A 291 20.78 19.17 -29.40
CA LYS A 291 21.37 19.70 -28.16
C LYS A 291 22.59 18.88 -27.71
N TYR A 292 22.53 17.56 -27.86
CA TYR A 292 23.61 16.66 -27.47
C TYR A 292 24.50 16.22 -28.63
N SER A 293 24.32 16.82 -29.82
CA SER A 293 25.10 16.50 -31.02
C SER A 293 25.11 15.00 -31.34
N CYS A 294 23.96 14.34 -31.24
CA CYS A 294 23.83 12.92 -31.55
C CYS A 294 24.20 12.67 -33.01
N SER A 295 25.08 11.69 -33.24
CA SER A 295 25.50 11.28 -34.57
C SER A 295 24.65 10.11 -35.09
N ASN A 296 24.22 9.24 -34.17
CA ASN A 296 23.40 8.07 -34.46
C ASN A 296 22.37 7.79 -33.35
N MET A 297 21.49 6.83 -33.59
CA MET A 297 20.47 6.38 -32.63
C MET A 297 21.07 5.79 -31.35
N GLY A 298 22.32 5.29 -31.39
CA GLY A 298 23.11 4.92 -30.22
C GLY A 298 23.26 6.07 -29.24
N ASP A 299 23.75 7.21 -29.69
CA ASP A 299 23.91 8.40 -28.85
C ASP A 299 22.57 8.84 -28.25
N TYR A 300 21.52 8.89 -29.08
CA TYR A 300 20.18 9.27 -28.67
C TYR A 300 19.59 8.30 -27.63
N HIS A 301 19.81 7.00 -27.83
CA HIS A 301 19.37 5.95 -26.92
C HIS A 301 20.02 6.07 -25.54
N ASP A 302 21.34 6.28 -25.49
CA ASP A 302 22.06 6.42 -24.22
C ASP A 302 21.55 7.63 -23.43
N ILE A 303 21.26 8.74 -24.12
CA ILE A 303 20.66 9.94 -23.51
C ILE A 303 19.24 9.65 -23.02
N TYR A 304 18.43 8.94 -23.81
CA TYR A 304 17.07 8.55 -23.45
C TYR A 304 17.04 7.70 -22.17
N LEU A 305 17.85 6.63 -22.12
CA LEU A 305 17.98 5.76 -20.95
C LEU A 305 18.46 6.52 -19.72
N ARG A 306 19.50 7.33 -19.88
CA ARG A 306 20.02 8.15 -18.78
C ARG A 306 18.94 9.06 -18.22
N SER A 307 18.20 9.73 -19.10
CA SER A 307 17.13 10.65 -18.73
C SER A 307 16.04 9.95 -17.94
N ASP A 308 15.59 8.77 -18.39
CA ASP A 308 14.58 7.97 -17.67
C ASP A 308 15.05 7.58 -16.26
N VAL A 309 16.31 7.17 -16.09
CA VAL A 309 16.86 6.76 -14.79
C VAL A 309 16.98 7.94 -13.83
N VAL A 310 17.50 9.08 -14.28
CA VAL A 310 17.65 10.26 -13.41
C VAL A 310 16.30 10.90 -13.06
N LEU A 311 15.33 10.86 -13.98
CA LEU A 311 13.96 11.30 -13.71
C LEU A 311 13.27 10.40 -12.69
N LEU A 312 13.42 9.07 -12.83
CA LEU A 312 12.90 8.13 -11.83
C LEU A 312 13.54 8.36 -10.46
N ALA A 313 14.84 8.65 -10.41
CA ALA A 313 15.53 8.96 -9.17
C ALA A 313 14.92 10.19 -8.49
N ASP A 314 14.73 11.30 -9.20
CA ASP A 314 14.11 12.51 -8.64
C ASP A 314 12.66 12.26 -8.18
N VAL A 315 11.84 11.64 -9.03
CA VAL A 315 10.44 11.27 -8.70
C VAL A 315 10.38 10.42 -7.43
N PHE A 316 11.23 9.39 -7.32
CA PHE A 316 11.22 8.51 -6.17
C PHE A 316 11.79 9.19 -4.92
N GLN A 317 12.78 10.08 -5.02
CA GLN A 317 13.25 10.88 -3.89
C GLN A 317 12.17 11.84 -3.37
N SER A 318 11.42 12.49 -4.27
CA SER A 318 10.27 13.31 -3.90
C SER A 318 9.20 12.48 -3.18
N PHE A 319 8.90 11.28 -3.68
CA PHE A 319 7.99 10.34 -3.01
C PHE A 319 8.49 9.92 -1.62
N ARG A 320 9.79 9.61 -1.48
CA ARG A 320 10.42 9.32 -0.18
C ARG A 320 10.28 10.48 0.79
N LYS A 321 10.54 11.72 0.35
CA LYS A 321 10.41 12.93 1.16
C LYS A 321 8.97 13.12 1.64
N MET A 322 8.01 13.02 0.73
CA MET A 322 6.58 13.12 1.05
C MET A 322 6.15 12.02 2.04
N SER A 323 6.54 10.77 1.82
CA SER A 323 6.23 9.67 2.73
C SER A 323 6.86 9.86 4.12
N MET A 324 8.08 10.38 4.18
CA MET A 324 8.72 10.76 5.43
C MET A 324 8.02 11.93 6.12
N GLU A 325 7.54 12.93 5.38
CA GLU A 325 6.80 14.06 5.94
C GLU A 325 5.43 13.64 6.49
N TYR A 326 4.68 12.85 5.73
CA TYR A 326 3.30 12.50 6.07
C TYR A 326 3.18 11.30 7.02
N TYR A 327 4.06 10.31 6.89
CA TYR A 327 4.00 9.07 7.64
C TYR A 327 5.25 8.83 8.51
N GLY A 328 6.34 9.55 8.28
CA GLY A 328 7.64 9.31 8.93
C GLY A 328 8.20 7.92 8.62
N LEU A 329 7.86 7.38 7.45
CA LEU A 329 8.30 6.07 6.98
C LEU A 329 8.91 6.24 5.59
N ASP A 330 10.07 5.62 5.39
CA ASP A 330 10.76 5.63 4.11
C ASP A 330 10.29 4.44 3.26
N PRO A 331 9.66 4.67 2.09
CA PRO A 331 9.11 3.63 1.24
C PRO A 331 10.18 2.65 0.74
N ALA A 332 11.47 3.02 0.76
CA ALA A 332 12.58 2.14 0.41
C ALA A 332 12.72 0.90 1.31
N ASN A 333 12.09 0.91 2.49
CA ASN A 333 12.07 -0.21 3.42
C ASN A 333 10.90 -1.17 3.21
N PHE A 334 10.02 -0.88 2.26
CA PHE A 334 8.83 -1.67 1.97
C PHE A 334 8.93 -2.33 0.61
N TYR A 335 8.04 -3.28 0.35
CA TYR A 335 7.92 -3.91 -0.97
C TYR A 335 6.89 -3.21 -1.86
N THR A 336 5.83 -2.65 -1.25
CA THR A 336 4.67 -2.09 -1.96
C THR A 336 3.97 -1.01 -1.13
N ALA A 337 3.14 -0.17 -1.76
CA ALA A 337 2.32 0.83 -1.08
C ALA A 337 1.41 0.22 0.01
N PRO A 338 0.76 -0.96 -0.20
CA PRO A 338 0.00 -1.60 0.88
C PRO A 338 0.81 -1.97 2.11
N GLY A 339 2.08 -2.37 1.95
CA GLY A 339 2.97 -2.62 3.08
C GLY A 339 3.29 -1.34 3.85
N LEU A 340 3.63 -0.28 3.12
CA LEU A 340 3.86 1.05 3.67
C LEU A 340 2.64 1.57 4.43
N SER A 341 1.45 1.47 3.81
CA SER A 341 0.19 1.96 4.37
C SER A 341 -0.18 1.27 5.69
N TRP A 342 -0.02 -0.05 5.76
CA TRP A 342 -0.26 -0.80 6.99
C TRP A 342 0.64 -0.36 8.14
N SER A 343 1.94 -0.17 7.87
CA SER A 343 2.87 0.32 8.89
C SER A 343 2.63 1.79 9.24
N ALA A 344 2.21 2.62 8.28
CA ALA A 344 1.85 4.02 8.50
C ALA A 344 0.62 4.12 9.42
N LEU A 345 -0.41 3.30 9.18
CA LEU A 345 -1.58 3.17 10.02
C LEU A 345 -1.19 2.83 11.46
N LEU A 346 -0.50 1.70 11.67
CA LEU A 346 -0.11 1.25 13.01
C LEU A 346 0.77 2.27 13.74
N LYS A 347 1.70 2.92 13.02
CA LYS A 347 2.54 3.96 13.61
C LYS A 347 1.74 5.19 14.02
N LYS A 348 0.77 5.60 13.20
CA LYS A 348 -0.03 6.80 13.46
C LYS A 348 -1.03 6.59 14.59
N THR A 349 -1.63 5.41 14.68
CA THR A 349 -2.67 5.10 15.66
C THR A 349 -2.12 4.48 16.94
N ASN A 350 -0.89 3.95 16.90
CA ASN A 350 -0.28 3.18 17.99
C ASN A 350 -1.18 2.02 18.47
N ALA A 351 -2.02 1.48 17.58
CA ALA A 351 -2.96 0.43 17.90
C ALA A 351 -2.26 -0.87 18.30
N GLN A 352 -2.72 -1.47 19.39
CA GLN A 352 -2.29 -2.79 19.86
C GLN A 352 -3.39 -3.80 19.56
N LEU A 353 -3.19 -4.55 18.48
CA LEU A 353 -4.14 -5.52 17.97
C LEU A 353 -3.81 -6.91 18.53
N ASP A 354 -4.75 -7.52 19.26
CA ASP A 354 -4.57 -8.89 19.72
C ASP A 354 -4.70 -9.86 18.55
N LEU A 355 -3.95 -10.96 18.64
CA LEU A 355 -4.10 -12.08 17.74
C LEU A 355 -5.16 -13.03 18.30
N LEU A 356 -5.98 -13.60 17.41
CA LEU A 356 -6.86 -14.71 17.78
C LEU A 356 -5.99 -15.94 18.06
N THR A 357 -5.89 -16.31 19.34
CA THR A 357 -5.02 -17.40 19.82
C THR A 357 -5.64 -18.78 19.57
N GLU A 358 -6.96 -18.85 19.50
CA GLU A 358 -7.70 -20.07 19.18
C GLU A 358 -8.01 -20.16 17.68
N TYR A 359 -7.73 -21.33 17.10
CA TYR A 359 -8.04 -21.59 15.69
C TYR A 359 -9.54 -21.48 15.39
N ASP A 360 -10.40 -21.88 16.34
CA ASP A 360 -11.85 -21.83 16.16
C ASP A 360 -12.36 -20.39 16.09
N MET A 361 -11.84 -19.47 16.91
CA MET A 361 -12.16 -18.04 16.79
C MET A 361 -11.72 -17.48 15.43
N TYR A 362 -10.55 -17.87 14.94
CA TYR A 362 -10.07 -17.44 13.62
C TYR A 362 -11.00 -17.96 12.50
N ARG A 363 -11.41 -19.22 12.56
CA ARG A 363 -12.36 -19.81 11.62
C ARG A 363 -13.74 -19.18 11.67
N PHE A 364 -14.25 -18.95 12.88
CA PHE A 364 -15.50 -18.24 13.12
C PHE A 364 -15.54 -16.88 12.41
N MET A 365 -14.48 -16.08 12.53
CA MET A 365 -14.39 -14.81 11.81
C MET A 365 -14.26 -15.00 10.29
N GLU A 366 -13.52 -16.03 9.83
CA GLU A 366 -13.41 -16.33 8.40
C GLU A 366 -14.72 -16.77 7.76
N ASP A 367 -15.54 -17.53 8.46
CA ASP A 367 -16.82 -18.02 7.96
C ASP A 367 -17.86 -16.89 7.84
N GLY A 368 -17.71 -15.82 8.64
CA GLY A 368 -18.50 -14.60 8.52
C GLY A 368 -18.06 -13.65 7.40
N ILE A 369 -16.86 -13.83 6.82
CA ILE A 369 -16.34 -12.94 5.78
C ILE A 369 -17.17 -13.07 4.49
N ARG A 370 -17.88 -12.00 4.16
CA ARG A 370 -18.65 -11.87 2.91
C ARG A 370 -18.36 -10.51 2.27
N GLY A 371 -17.96 -10.54 1.00
CA GLY A 371 -17.58 -9.36 0.23
C GLY A 371 -18.73 -8.37 0.00
N GLY A 372 -18.49 -7.38 -0.86
CA GLY A 372 -19.52 -6.47 -1.33
C GLY A 372 -20.65 -7.21 -2.05
N VAL A 373 -21.87 -6.72 -1.86
CA VAL A 373 -23.05 -7.26 -2.53
C VAL A 373 -23.05 -6.75 -3.97
N CYS A 374 -23.22 -7.65 -4.94
CA CYS A 374 -23.22 -7.29 -6.35
C CYS A 374 -24.29 -8.10 -7.07
N GLY A 375 -25.21 -7.41 -7.75
CA GLY A 375 -26.22 -8.09 -8.56
C GLY A 375 -27.34 -7.20 -9.07
N PRO A 376 -28.01 -7.64 -10.16
CA PRO A 376 -29.24 -7.02 -10.63
C PRO A 376 -30.42 -7.46 -9.77
N SER A 377 -31.27 -6.49 -9.44
CA SER A 377 -32.55 -6.70 -8.77
C SER A 377 -33.72 -6.65 -9.76
N ARG A 378 -33.56 -5.91 -10.86
CA ARG A 378 -34.55 -5.80 -11.94
C ARG A 378 -33.92 -6.05 -13.31
N ARG A 379 -34.66 -6.72 -14.21
CA ARG A 379 -34.15 -7.10 -15.55
C ARG A 379 -34.15 -5.95 -16.57
N TYR A 380 -35.07 -5.01 -16.44
CA TYR A 380 -35.24 -3.89 -17.37
C TYR A 380 -35.85 -2.70 -16.64
N ALA A 381 -35.33 -1.52 -16.95
CA ALA A 381 -35.87 -0.22 -16.58
C ALA A 381 -35.49 0.79 -17.67
N ARG A 382 -36.34 1.81 -17.85
CA ARG A 382 -36.10 2.90 -18.82
C ARG A 382 -36.58 4.20 -18.18
N ALA A 383 -35.68 5.17 -18.12
CA ALA A 383 -36.01 6.51 -17.64
C ALA A 383 -37.04 7.17 -18.58
N ASN A 384 -37.98 7.90 -17.98
CA ASN A 384 -39.00 8.70 -18.67
C ASN A 384 -39.02 10.10 -18.06
N ASN A 385 -38.16 11.01 -18.52
CA ASN A 385 -38.09 12.37 -17.96
C ASN A 385 -37.58 13.39 -19.00
N PRO A 386 -37.74 14.70 -18.75
CA PRO A 386 -37.40 15.76 -19.71
C PRO A 386 -35.94 15.82 -20.19
N LEU A 387 -35.01 15.15 -19.50
CA LEU A 387 -33.59 15.12 -19.88
C LEU A 387 -33.27 14.08 -20.96
N VAL A 388 -34.23 13.21 -21.28
CA VAL A 388 -34.12 12.14 -22.28
C VAL A 388 -35.36 12.13 -23.19
N GLU A 389 -35.34 11.28 -24.23
CA GLU A 389 -36.55 10.99 -24.99
C GLU A 389 -37.60 10.40 -24.04
N HIS A 390 -38.72 11.11 -23.87
CA HIS A 390 -39.76 10.77 -22.91
C HIS A 390 -41.16 10.88 -23.52
N ASP A 391 -42.07 10.17 -22.87
CA ASP A 391 -43.50 10.15 -23.14
C ASP A 391 -44.20 10.97 -22.04
N PRO A 392 -44.73 12.17 -22.35
CA PRO A 392 -45.40 13.03 -21.37
C PRO A 392 -46.67 12.43 -20.76
N GLU A 393 -47.24 11.38 -21.37
CA GLU A 393 -48.44 10.70 -20.84
C GLU A 393 -48.09 9.68 -19.75
N LYS A 394 -46.81 9.34 -19.58
CA LYS A 394 -46.33 8.40 -18.57
C LYS A 394 -45.74 9.13 -17.35
N PRO A 395 -45.75 8.48 -16.17
CA PRO A 395 -45.11 9.03 -14.99
C PRO A 395 -43.64 9.39 -15.23
N THR A 396 -43.18 10.46 -14.60
CA THR A 396 -41.78 10.87 -14.69
C THR A 396 -40.91 9.93 -13.88
N THR A 397 -39.93 9.30 -14.53
CA THR A 397 -38.99 8.37 -13.89
C THR A 397 -37.54 8.70 -14.23
N TYR A 398 -36.67 8.56 -13.25
CA TYR A 398 -35.23 8.73 -13.37
C TYR A 398 -34.52 7.42 -13.10
N ILE A 399 -33.49 7.12 -13.89
CA ILE A 399 -32.48 6.12 -13.50
C ILE A 399 -31.38 6.89 -12.77
N TYR A 400 -31.32 6.72 -11.47
CA TYR A 400 -30.48 7.50 -10.57
C TYR A 400 -29.32 6.64 -10.05
N TYR A 401 -28.09 7.11 -10.29
CA TYR A 401 -26.87 6.42 -9.89
C TYR A 401 -26.27 7.11 -8.67
N LEU A 402 -26.17 6.36 -7.56
CA LEU A 402 -25.56 6.80 -6.31
C LEU A 402 -24.37 5.91 -5.98
N ASP A 403 -23.28 6.52 -5.52
CA ASP A 403 -22.05 5.84 -5.14
C ASP A 403 -21.55 6.39 -3.79
N ALA A 404 -21.27 5.49 -2.86
CA ALA A 404 -20.86 5.85 -1.51
C ALA A 404 -19.39 6.28 -1.49
N ASN A 405 -19.15 7.57 -1.23
CA ASN A 405 -17.80 8.12 -1.16
C ASN A 405 -16.96 7.46 -0.06
N ASN A 406 -15.98 6.64 -0.48
CA ASN A 406 -15.04 5.96 0.41
C ASN A 406 -15.75 5.06 1.44
N LEU A 407 -16.67 4.20 0.99
CA LEU A 407 -17.46 3.29 1.83
C LEU A 407 -16.62 2.54 2.88
N TYR A 408 -15.55 1.87 2.45
CA TYR A 408 -14.67 1.16 3.38
C TYR A 408 -13.94 2.10 4.34
N GLY A 409 -13.59 3.32 3.89
CA GLY A 409 -13.02 4.35 4.78
C GLY A 409 -14.00 4.78 5.88
N TRP A 410 -15.27 4.95 5.55
CA TRP A 410 -16.31 5.21 6.54
C TRP A 410 -16.41 4.06 7.55
N ALA A 411 -16.43 2.82 7.06
CA ALA A 411 -16.52 1.63 7.92
C ALA A 411 -15.26 1.46 8.80
N MET A 412 -14.08 1.76 8.25
CA MET A 412 -12.83 1.77 9.01
C MET A 412 -12.78 2.87 10.07
N SER A 413 -13.59 3.92 9.93
CA SER A 413 -13.67 5.01 10.92
C SER A 413 -14.65 4.72 12.06
N GLN A 414 -15.34 3.58 12.03
CA GLN A 414 -16.25 3.13 13.08
C GLN A 414 -15.49 2.46 14.23
N TYR A 415 -16.19 2.17 15.33
CA TYR A 415 -15.68 1.31 16.38
C TYR A 415 -15.50 -0.11 15.83
N LEU A 416 -14.27 -0.59 15.86
CA LEU A 416 -13.84 -1.87 15.30
C LEU A 416 -13.21 -2.73 16.40
N PRO A 417 -13.27 -4.07 16.29
CA PRO A 417 -12.61 -4.96 17.26
C PRO A 417 -11.10 -4.70 17.32
N VAL A 418 -10.54 -4.75 18.53
CA VAL A 418 -9.12 -4.49 18.82
C VAL A 418 -8.48 -5.61 19.63
N ARG A 419 -9.09 -6.00 20.75
CA ARG A 419 -8.48 -6.87 21.77
C ARG A 419 -9.50 -7.54 22.70
N ASP A 420 -9.00 -8.33 23.65
CA ASP A 420 -9.79 -9.01 24.69
C ASP A 420 -10.85 -9.96 24.10
N PHE A 421 -10.45 -10.75 23.09
CA PHE A 421 -11.33 -11.70 22.43
C PHE A 421 -11.60 -12.90 23.33
N GLU A 422 -12.88 -13.13 23.65
CA GLU A 422 -13.30 -14.31 24.42
C GLU A 422 -14.68 -14.81 23.99
N TRP A 423 -14.88 -16.12 24.10
CA TRP A 423 -16.21 -16.71 23.98
C TRP A 423 -17.07 -16.28 25.18
N ASP A 424 -18.21 -15.66 24.89
CA ASP A 424 -19.11 -15.13 25.90
C ASP A 424 -20.34 -16.04 26.03
N PRO A 425 -20.89 -16.25 27.24
CA PRO A 425 -22.15 -16.96 27.41
C PRO A 425 -23.28 -16.30 26.61
N VAL A 426 -24.11 -17.12 25.97
CA VAL A 426 -25.25 -16.62 25.19
C VAL A 426 -26.26 -15.94 26.10
N LYS A 427 -26.54 -14.67 25.81
CA LYS A 427 -27.59 -13.85 26.43
C LYS A 427 -28.86 -13.76 25.55
N PRO A 428 -30.01 -13.33 26.10
CA PRO A 428 -31.20 -13.04 25.30
C PRO A 428 -30.95 -11.99 24.22
N ILE A 429 -31.70 -12.03 23.13
CA ILE A 429 -31.52 -11.10 22.00
C ILE A 429 -31.63 -9.63 22.41
N ASP A 430 -32.55 -9.31 23.34
CA ASP A 430 -32.77 -7.94 23.84
C ASP A 430 -31.50 -7.31 24.43
N PHE A 431 -30.61 -8.11 25.02
CA PHE A 431 -29.32 -7.61 25.49
C PHE A 431 -28.49 -7.05 24.34
N TYR A 432 -28.35 -7.81 23.25
CA TYR A 432 -27.57 -7.39 22.08
C TYR A 432 -28.24 -6.25 21.32
N MET A 433 -29.57 -6.15 21.38
CA MET A 433 -30.33 -5.03 20.79
C MET A 433 -30.06 -3.69 21.48
N GLN A 434 -29.59 -3.71 22.72
CA GLN A 434 -29.33 -2.50 23.53
C GLN A 434 -27.86 -2.05 23.50
N VAL A 435 -26.95 -2.85 22.95
CA VAL A 435 -25.52 -2.49 22.87
C VAL A 435 -25.33 -1.29 21.93
N GLY A 436 -24.77 -0.21 22.46
CA GLY A 436 -24.44 0.99 21.70
C GLY A 436 -23.35 0.77 20.64
N LYS A 437 -23.33 1.64 19.62
CA LYS A 437 -22.35 1.58 18.52
C LYS A 437 -20.93 2.02 18.92
N ASP A 438 -20.82 2.73 20.03
CA ASP A 438 -19.63 3.38 20.59
C ASP A 438 -19.29 2.88 22.00
N GLU A 439 -20.00 1.85 22.46
CA GLU A 439 -19.65 1.15 23.69
C GLU A 439 -18.30 0.46 23.57
N GLU A 440 -17.62 0.29 24.71
CA GLU A 440 -16.30 -0.35 24.79
C GLU A 440 -16.36 -1.81 24.32
N LYS A 441 -17.48 -2.51 24.54
CA LYS A 441 -17.65 -3.92 24.21
C LYS A 441 -18.53 -4.10 22.97
N GLY A 442 -18.04 -4.91 22.04
CA GLY A 442 -18.77 -5.35 20.85
C GLY A 442 -18.89 -6.87 20.78
N TYR A 443 -19.75 -7.34 19.87
CA TYR A 443 -20.07 -8.75 19.72
C TYR A 443 -20.15 -9.20 18.26
N VAL A 444 -19.75 -10.44 18.01
CA VAL A 444 -20.06 -11.19 16.79
C VAL A 444 -20.82 -12.45 17.20
N LEU A 445 -21.95 -12.71 16.54
CA LEU A 445 -22.86 -13.80 16.91
C LEU A 445 -23.01 -14.79 15.74
N GLU A 446 -23.10 -16.08 16.05
CA GLU A 446 -23.55 -17.11 15.10
C GLU A 446 -25.02 -17.43 15.41
N VAL A 447 -25.92 -17.10 14.48
CA VAL A 447 -27.37 -17.12 14.69
C VAL A 447 -28.12 -17.86 13.59
N ASP A 448 -29.29 -18.40 13.94
CA ASP A 448 -30.30 -18.79 12.95
C ASP A 448 -31.30 -17.63 12.81
N LEU A 449 -31.55 -17.18 11.58
CA LEU A 449 -32.46 -16.09 11.25
C LEU A 449 -33.63 -16.62 10.43
N GLU A 450 -34.84 -16.35 10.91
CA GLU A 450 -36.06 -16.46 10.12
C GLU A 450 -36.18 -15.25 9.18
N TYR A 451 -36.57 -15.50 7.95
CA TYR A 451 -36.96 -14.48 6.98
C TYR A 451 -38.48 -14.58 6.71
N PRO A 452 -39.31 -13.86 7.49
CA PRO A 452 -40.76 -13.93 7.35
C PRO A 452 -41.25 -13.66 5.92
N GLU A 453 -42.21 -14.47 5.44
CA GLU A 453 -42.77 -14.37 4.08
C GLU A 453 -43.40 -13.01 3.80
N ASP A 454 -43.97 -12.34 4.81
CA ASP A 454 -44.58 -11.02 4.71
C ASP A 454 -43.57 -9.90 4.39
N LEU A 455 -42.26 -10.15 4.58
CA LEU A 455 -41.19 -9.21 4.22
C LEU A 455 -40.68 -9.42 2.79
N HIS A 456 -41.06 -10.50 2.11
CA HIS A 456 -40.44 -10.89 0.85
C HIS A 456 -40.63 -9.84 -0.23
N ASP A 457 -41.83 -9.29 -0.38
CA ASP A 457 -42.11 -8.23 -1.36
C ASP A 457 -41.33 -6.94 -1.04
N ALA A 458 -41.31 -6.54 0.22
CA ALA A 458 -40.63 -5.31 0.67
C ALA A 458 -39.11 -5.38 0.50
N HIS A 459 -38.51 -6.58 0.68
CA HIS A 459 -37.07 -6.79 0.63
C HIS A 459 -36.57 -7.44 -0.67
N ASN A 460 -37.45 -7.79 -1.61
CA ASN A 460 -37.11 -8.51 -2.84
C ASN A 460 -35.99 -7.83 -3.64
N GLU A 461 -35.96 -6.50 -3.61
CA GLU A 461 -35.01 -5.70 -4.37
C GLU A 461 -33.64 -5.61 -3.71
N PHE A 462 -33.57 -5.67 -2.37
CA PHE A 462 -32.30 -5.61 -1.65
C PHE A 462 -32.26 -6.51 -0.40
N PRO A 463 -32.34 -7.84 -0.54
CA PRO A 463 -32.45 -8.75 0.59
C PRO A 463 -31.33 -8.58 1.63
N LEU A 464 -31.72 -8.63 2.90
CA LEU A 464 -30.83 -8.61 4.06
C LEU A 464 -30.08 -9.95 4.24
N ALA A 465 -28.98 -9.90 5.00
CA ALA A 465 -28.18 -11.07 5.39
C ALA A 465 -27.73 -11.96 4.20
N PRO A 466 -27.02 -11.42 3.18
CA PRO A 466 -26.58 -12.20 2.03
C PRO A 466 -25.62 -13.31 2.47
N GLU A 467 -25.63 -14.43 1.76
CA GLU A 467 -24.84 -15.61 2.10
C GLU A 467 -24.20 -16.26 0.85
N ALA A 468 -23.08 -16.94 1.07
CA ALA A 468 -22.36 -17.62 0.01
C ALA A 468 -22.90 -19.05 -0.15
N ILE A 469 -23.80 -19.25 -1.11
CA ILE A 469 -24.50 -20.51 -1.39
C ILE A 469 -24.18 -21.04 -2.79
N GLU A 470 -24.35 -22.34 -2.98
CA GLU A 470 -24.37 -22.96 -4.30
C GLU A 470 -25.81 -23.01 -4.79
N ILE A 471 -26.11 -22.42 -5.94
CA ILE A 471 -27.45 -22.46 -6.53
C ILE A 471 -27.57 -23.79 -7.29
N PRO A 472 -28.42 -24.74 -6.85
CA PRO A 472 -28.61 -26.01 -7.55
C PRO A 472 -29.24 -25.80 -8.93
N PHE A 473 -29.04 -26.78 -9.83
CA PHE A 473 -29.62 -26.72 -11.18
C PHE A 473 -31.15 -26.62 -11.14
N GLU A 474 -31.76 -27.22 -10.13
CA GLU A 474 -33.20 -27.28 -9.92
C GLU A 474 -33.80 -25.89 -9.67
N GLN A 475 -33.05 -25.00 -9.00
CA GLN A 475 -33.46 -23.63 -8.72
C GLN A 475 -33.30 -22.68 -9.92
N LEU A 476 -32.68 -23.12 -11.01
CA LEU A 476 -32.60 -22.32 -12.24
C LEU A 476 -33.98 -22.19 -12.91
N SER A 477 -34.25 -21.01 -13.47
CA SER A 477 -35.43 -20.79 -14.29
C SER A 477 -35.43 -21.70 -15.54
N PRO A 478 -36.60 -22.00 -16.14
CA PRO A 478 -36.67 -22.80 -17.36
C PRO A 478 -35.77 -22.29 -18.49
N LEU A 479 -35.68 -20.97 -18.66
CA LEU A 479 -34.80 -20.34 -19.65
C LEU A 479 -33.32 -20.57 -19.33
N GLN A 480 -32.90 -20.40 -18.07
CA GLN A 480 -31.51 -20.66 -17.66
C GLN A 480 -31.12 -22.12 -17.86
N LYS A 481 -32.03 -23.07 -17.59
CA LYS A 481 -31.81 -24.49 -17.84
C LYS A 481 -31.58 -24.78 -19.32
N GLN A 482 -32.33 -24.12 -20.21
CA GLN A 482 -32.16 -24.22 -21.66
C GLN A 482 -30.85 -23.59 -22.14
N MET A 483 -30.48 -22.41 -21.62
CA MET A 483 -29.27 -21.68 -22.00
C MET A 483 -27.98 -22.33 -21.47
N CYS A 484 -28.05 -23.00 -20.33
CA CYS A 484 -26.91 -23.56 -19.62
C CYS A 484 -27.12 -25.05 -19.24
N PRO A 485 -27.28 -25.96 -20.21
CA PRO A 485 -27.57 -27.37 -19.92
C PRO A 485 -26.42 -28.08 -19.18
N GLY A 486 -25.19 -27.55 -19.26
CA GLY A 486 -24.01 -28.04 -18.55
C GLY A 486 -23.66 -27.25 -17.29
N TYR A 487 -24.62 -26.51 -16.70
CA TYR A 487 -24.36 -25.69 -15.52
C TYR A 487 -23.85 -26.53 -14.36
N LYS A 488 -22.74 -26.08 -13.77
CA LYS A 488 -22.18 -26.64 -12.54
C LYS A 488 -22.39 -25.61 -11.43
N PRO A 489 -23.10 -25.98 -10.34
CA PRO A 489 -23.20 -25.12 -9.18
C PRO A 489 -21.82 -24.68 -8.70
N TYR A 490 -21.72 -23.41 -8.31
CA TYR A 490 -20.54 -22.86 -7.66
C TYR A 490 -20.98 -21.88 -6.59
N ARG A 491 -20.17 -21.77 -5.54
CA ARG A 491 -20.49 -20.95 -4.38
C ARG A 491 -20.40 -19.47 -4.75
N LYS A 492 -21.52 -18.74 -4.60
CA LYS A 492 -21.62 -17.31 -4.90
C LYS A 492 -22.33 -16.57 -3.76
N LEU A 493 -21.82 -15.38 -3.43
CA LEU A 493 -22.53 -14.47 -2.52
C LEU A 493 -23.85 -14.07 -3.19
N THR A 494 -24.96 -14.43 -2.56
CA THR A 494 -26.29 -14.32 -3.13
C THR A 494 -27.21 -13.60 -2.15
N MET A 495 -27.89 -12.57 -2.62
CA MET A 495 -29.01 -11.95 -1.92
C MET A 495 -30.23 -12.85 -2.09
N ASN A 496 -30.74 -13.42 -1.00
CA ASN A 496 -31.87 -14.32 -1.05
C ASN A 496 -32.75 -14.15 0.20
N LEU A 497 -34.03 -14.46 0.07
CA LEU A 497 -35.06 -14.30 1.09
C LEU A 497 -35.29 -15.58 1.92
N MET A 498 -34.37 -16.55 1.88
CA MET A 498 -34.49 -17.78 2.66
C MET A 498 -34.13 -17.53 4.13
N ASP A 499 -34.50 -18.45 5.01
CA ASP A 499 -33.94 -18.51 6.36
C ASP A 499 -32.41 -18.68 6.31
N LYS A 500 -31.73 -18.19 7.34
CA LYS A 500 -30.27 -18.31 7.49
C LYS A 500 -29.96 -19.23 8.66
N GLU A 501 -29.07 -20.18 8.46
CA GLU A 501 -28.59 -21.07 9.51
C GLU A 501 -27.13 -20.78 9.84
N LYS A 502 -26.79 -20.74 11.13
CA LYS A 502 -25.43 -20.49 11.64
C LYS A 502 -24.76 -19.28 10.97
N TYR A 503 -25.52 -18.22 10.76
CA TYR A 503 -25.06 -16.99 10.16
C TYR A 503 -24.21 -16.21 11.17
N VAL A 504 -22.90 -16.13 10.94
CA VAL A 504 -21.99 -15.30 11.73
C VAL A 504 -22.23 -13.84 11.37
N VAL A 505 -22.45 -12.92 12.31
CA VAL A 505 -22.82 -11.52 12.02
C VAL A 505 -22.33 -10.55 13.09
N HIS A 506 -21.91 -9.36 12.66
CA HIS A 506 -21.59 -8.26 13.58
C HIS A 506 -22.86 -7.76 14.29
N TYR A 507 -22.81 -7.49 15.60
CA TYR A 507 -24.00 -7.15 16.38
C TYR A 507 -24.82 -5.98 15.81
N ARG A 508 -24.16 -4.94 15.27
CA ARG A 508 -24.86 -3.81 14.63
C ARG A 508 -25.66 -4.20 13.39
N ASN A 509 -25.15 -5.16 12.60
CA ASN A 509 -25.88 -5.68 11.46
C ASN A 509 -27.06 -6.54 11.91
N LEU A 510 -26.87 -7.35 12.95
CA LEU A 510 -27.95 -8.13 13.54
C LEU A 510 -29.07 -7.22 14.09
N GLN A 511 -28.70 -6.15 14.81
CA GLN A 511 -29.63 -5.13 15.28
C GLN A 511 -30.47 -4.59 14.13
N PHE A 512 -29.82 -4.19 13.04
CA PHE A 512 -30.50 -3.68 11.85
C PHE A 512 -31.44 -4.73 11.25
N TYR A 513 -30.99 -5.97 11.08
CA TYR A 513 -31.83 -7.05 10.53
C TYR A 513 -33.09 -7.29 11.36
N VAL A 514 -32.96 -7.29 12.69
CA VAL A 514 -34.10 -7.45 13.61
C VAL A 514 -35.03 -6.24 13.56
N CYS A 515 -34.49 -5.02 13.49
CA CYS A 515 -35.29 -3.80 13.31
C CYS A 515 -36.08 -3.81 11.99
N GLN A 516 -35.53 -4.39 10.93
CA GLN A 516 -36.21 -4.60 9.64
C GLN A 516 -37.10 -5.86 9.61
N GLY A 517 -37.32 -6.53 10.75
CA GLY A 517 -38.31 -7.58 10.91
C GLY A 517 -37.82 -9.03 10.82
N LEU A 518 -36.53 -9.28 10.57
CA LEU A 518 -35.99 -10.66 10.67
C LEU A 518 -36.07 -11.14 12.12
N ARG A 519 -36.34 -12.44 12.32
CA ARG A 519 -36.49 -13.02 13.67
C ARG A 519 -35.31 -13.92 14.00
N VAL A 520 -34.71 -13.73 15.17
CA VAL A 520 -33.65 -14.62 15.64
C VAL A 520 -34.26 -15.89 16.21
N LYS A 521 -34.09 -17.02 15.53
CA LYS A 521 -34.56 -18.35 15.98
C LYS A 521 -33.66 -18.92 17.07
N LYS A 522 -32.35 -18.73 16.93
CA LYS A 522 -31.35 -19.29 17.85
C LYS A 522 -30.05 -18.49 17.81
N ILE A 523 -29.39 -18.39 18.97
CA ILE A 523 -28.01 -17.91 19.09
C ILE A 523 -27.17 -19.11 19.51
N HIS A 524 -26.21 -19.52 18.68
CA HIS A 524 -25.37 -20.69 18.93
C HIS A 524 -24.16 -20.33 19.79
N ARG A 525 -23.43 -19.27 19.39
CA ARG A 525 -22.18 -18.85 20.02
C ARG A 525 -21.97 -17.34 19.83
N VAL A 526 -21.24 -16.73 20.77
CA VAL A 526 -20.96 -15.30 20.78
C VAL A 526 -19.50 -15.04 21.10
N LEU A 527 -18.85 -14.25 20.25
CA LEU A 527 -17.50 -13.75 20.47
C LEU A 527 -17.59 -12.29 20.95
N LYS A 528 -17.11 -12.02 22.15
CA LYS A 528 -17.03 -10.67 22.74
C LYS A 528 -15.63 -10.11 22.55
N PHE A 529 -15.53 -8.79 22.37
CA PHE A 529 -14.26 -8.09 22.19
C PHE A 529 -14.36 -6.64 22.67
N THR A 530 -13.20 -6.03 22.92
CA THR A 530 -13.05 -4.58 23.07
C THR A 530 -12.99 -3.93 21.69
N GLN A 531 -13.74 -2.85 21.48
CA GLN A 531 -13.78 -2.10 20.22
C GLN A 531 -13.45 -0.63 20.40
N GLU A 532 -12.78 -0.06 19.39
CA GLU A 532 -12.33 1.34 19.38
C GLU A 532 -12.35 1.87 17.94
N PRO A 533 -12.47 3.19 17.70
CA PRO A 533 -12.32 3.79 16.38
C PRO A 533 -10.84 3.89 15.96
N TRP A 534 -10.09 2.80 16.13
CA TRP A 534 -8.63 2.82 16.12
C TRP A 534 -8.03 3.15 14.75
N MET A 535 -8.74 2.95 13.64
CA MET A 535 -8.26 3.34 12.29
C MET A 535 -8.68 4.76 11.89
N GLN A 536 -9.67 5.36 12.57
CA GLN A 536 -10.24 6.68 12.23
C GLN A 536 -9.17 7.78 12.08
N PRO A 537 -8.20 7.95 13.01
CA PRO A 537 -7.19 9.02 12.87
C PRO A 537 -6.33 8.91 11.61
N TYR A 538 -6.15 7.71 11.07
CA TYR A 538 -5.43 7.48 9.83
C TYR A 538 -6.29 7.74 8.60
N ILE A 539 -7.53 7.29 8.61
CA ILE A 539 -8.47 7.54 7.51
C ILE A 539 -8.75 9.04 7.36
N ASP A 540 -8.99 9.74 8.46
CA ASP A 540 -9.24 11.18 8.47
C ASP A 540 -8.04 11.95 7.91
N PHE A 541 -6.82 11.58 8.34
CA PHE A 541 -5.60 12.20 7.85
C PHE A 541 -5.43 12.02 6.34
N ASN A 542 -5.57 10.80 5.82
CA ASN A 542 -5.45 10.56 4.39
C ASN A 542 -6.57 11.23 3.60
N THR A 543 -7.78 11.31 4.15
CA THR A 543 -8.91 12.03 3.53
C THR A 543 -8.59 13.52 3.43
N GLN A 544 -8.15 14.16 4.52
CA GLN A 544 -7.73 15.57 4.51
C GLN A 544 -6.61 15.84 3.49
N LYS A 545 -5.62 14.93 3.41
CA LYS A 545 -4.54 15.04 2.42
C LYS A 545 -5.04 14.86 0.99
N ARG A 546 -5.98 13.94 0.76
CA ARG A 546 -6.64 13.75 -0.54
C ARG A 546 -7.43 14.99 -0.95
N THR A 547 -8.20 15.59 -0.05
CA THR A 547 -8.97 16.80 -0.32
C THR A 547 -8.05 17.99 -0.65
N ALA A 548 -6.89 18.07 0.00
CA ALA A 548 -5.88 19.11 -0.22
C ALA A 548 -5.00 18.90 -1.48
N ALA A 549 -4.96 17.67 -2.01
CA ALA A 549 -4.12 17.31 -3.14
C ALA A 549 -4.52 18.06 -4.41
N LYS A 550 -3.51 18.60 -5.12
CA LYS A 550 -3.71 19.42 -6.33
C LYS A 550 -3.59 18.63 -7.63
N ASN A 551 -2.99 17.44 -7.58
CA ASN A 551 -2.78 16.57 -8.73
C ASN A 551 -3.45 15.21 -8.52
N ASP A 552 -3.72 14.52 -9.62
CA ASP A 552 -4.46 13.25 -9.58
C ASP A 552 -3.62 12.10 -9.02
N PHE A 553 -2.30 12.14 -9.16
CA PHE A 553 -1.40 11.17 -8.55
C PHE A 553 -1.55 11.13 -7.02
N GLU A 554 -1.44 12.28 -6.34
CA GLU A 554 -1.57 12.39 -4.88
C GLU A 554 -2.98 11.97 -4.42
N LYS A 555 -4.03 12.41 -5.13
CA LYS A 555 -5.40 11.99 -4.81
C LYS A 555 -5.55 10.47 -4.86
N ASN A 556 -5.03 9.85 -5.93
CA ASN A 556 -5.07 8.41 -6.12
C ASN A 556 -4.20 7.67 -5.10
N LEU A 557 -3.07 8.25 -4.71
CA LEU A 557 -2.20 7.70 -3.68
C LEU A 557 -2.93 7.62 -2.34
N PHE A 558 -3.51 8.72 -1.84
CA PHE A 558 -4.20 8.69 -0.55
C PHE A 558 -5.42 7.76 -0.55
N LYS A 559 -6.13 7.68 -1.68
CA LYS A 559 -7.18 6.67 -1.89
C LYS A 559 -6.62 5.25 -1.80
N LEU A 560 -5.51 4.97 -2.48
CA LEU A 560 -4.84 3.66 -2.43
C LEU A 560 -4.38 3.33 -1.01
N MET A 561 -3.82 4.30 -0.27
CA MET A 561 -3.37 4.10 1.11
C MET A 561 -4.52 3.65 2.00
N ASN A 562 -5.70 4.30 1.93
CA ASN A 562 -6.89 3.86 2.66
C ASN A 562 -7.36 2.47 2.23
N ASN A 563 -7.54 2.22 0.94
CA ASN A 563 -8.05 0.92 0.47
C ASN A 563 -7.09 -0.25 0.80
N SER A 564 -5.78 0.04 0.82
CA SER A 564 -4.76 -0.97 1.08
C SER A 564 -4.76 -1.49 2.51
N VAL A 565 -5.11 -0.67 3.51
CA VAL A 565 -5.13 -1.13 4.91
C VAL A 565 -6.24 -2.15 5.14
N PHE A 566 -7.41 -1.93 4.52
CA PHE A 566 -8.47 -2.94 4.49
C PHE A 566 -8.01 -4.24 3.83
N GLY A 567 -7.38 -4.17 2.66
CA GLY A 567 -6.86 -5.37 1.99
C GLY A 567 -5.84 -6.15 2.83
N LYS A 568 -5.14 -5.48 3.76
CA LYS A 568 -4.16 -6.11 4.67
C LYS A 568 -4.80 -6.84 5.85
N THR A 569 -5.97 -6.41 6.32
CA THR A 569 -6.72 -7.14 7.37
C THR A 569 -7.29 -8.45 6.83
N MET A 570 -7.60 -8.49 5.53
CA MET A 570 -8.22 -9.60 4.81
C MET A 570 -7.22 -10.51 4.06
N GLU A 571 -5.93 -10.38 4.36
CA GLU A 571 -4.90 -11.10 3.63
C GLU A 571 -4.99 -12.62 3.87
N ASN A 572 -5.32 -13.39 2.82
CA ASN A 572 -5.42 -14.84 2.93
C ASN A 572 -4.04 -15.51 2.95
N ILE A 573 -3.56 -15.80 4.16
CA ILE A 573 -2.26 -16.43 4.39
C ILE A 573 -2.18 -17.85 3.81
N ARG A 574 -3.30 -18.59 3.70
CA ARG A 574 -3.32 -19.96 3.15
C ARG A 574 -3.03 -20.02 1.65
N LYS A 575 -3.24 -18.91 0.93
CA LYS A 575 -2.90 -18.79 -0.50
C LYS A 575 -1.42 -18.44 -0.74
N ARG A 576 -0.66 -18.10 0.30
CA ARG A 576 0.77 -17.78 0.16
C ARG A 576 1.54 -19.04 -0.22
N VAL A 577 2.26 -18.95 -1.33
CA VAL A 577 3.19 -19.98 -1.79
C VAL A 577 4.62 -19.66 -1.36
N SER A 578 5.43 -20.68 -1.18
CA SER A 578 6.88 -20.58 -1.13
C SER A 578 7.44 -20.85 -2.53
N ILE A 579 8.46 -20.11 -2.93
CA ILE A 579 9.18 -20.38 -4.18
C ILE A 579 10.54 -20.98 -3.84
N LYS A 580 10.91 -22.00 -4.61
CA LYS A 580 12.26 -22.57 -4.67
C LYS A 580 12.78 -22.40 -6.09
N ILE A 581 14.06 -22.07 -6.20
CA ILE A 581 14.77 -21.98 -7.48
C ILE A 581 15.74 -23.15 -7.49
N ALA A 582 15.77 -23.89 -8.59
CA ALA A 582 16.67 -25.02 -8.80
C ALA A 582 17.42 -24.79 -10.12
N SER A 583 18.74 -24.85 -10.07
CA SER A 583 19.59 -24.57 -11.24
C SER A 583 19.91 -25.83 -12.04
N THR A 584 19.62 -27.00 -11.46
CA THR A 584 19.76 -28.30 -12.12
C THR A 584 18.43 -29.06 -12.12
N ARG A 585 18.33 -30.04 -13.02
CA ARG A 585 17.15 -30.89 -13.11
C ARG A 585 17.01 -31.77 -11.86
N GLU A 586 18.11 -32.28 -11.35
CA GLU A 586 18.15 -33.16 -10.18
C GLU A 586 17.64 -32.42 -8.93
N GLU A 587 18.05 -31.16 -8.73
CA GLU A 587 17.51 -30.31 -7.67
C GLU A 587 16.01 -30.05 -7.86
N ALA A 588 15.58 -29.82 -9.10
CA ALA A 588 14.16 -29.59 -9.38
C ALA A 588 13.32 -30.83 -9.07
N GLU A 589 13.76 -32.01 -9.47
CA GLU A 589 13.11 -33.30 -9.18
C GLU A 589 13.04 -33.56 -7.65
N ALA A 590 14.08 -33.17 -6.90
CA ALA A 590 14.08 -33.24 -5.43
C ALA A 590 13.03 -32.34 -4.77
N TYR A 591 12.67 -31.20 -5.37
CA TYR A 591 11.58 -30.36 -4.87
C TYR A 591 10.20 -30.81 -5.36
N VAL A 592 10.10 -31.28 -6.61
CA VAL A 592 8.84 -31.78 -7.19
C VAL A 592 8.33 -33.02 -6.45
N SER A 593 9.24 -33.86 -5.95
CA SER A 593 8.89 -35.03 -5.15
C SER A 593 8.38 -34.71 -3.73
N GLN A 594 8.45 -33.46 -3.28
CA GLN A 594 8.00 -33.08 -1.95
C GLN A 594 6.46 -32.90 -1.88
N PRO A 595 5.79 -33.29 -0.78
CA PRO A 595 4.33 -33.18 -0.64
C PRO A 595 3.76 -31.75 -0.78
N GLY A 596 4.60 -30.74 -0.57
CA GLY A 596 4.24 -29.34 -0.71
C GLY A 596 4.18 -28.86 -2.17
N PHE A 597 4.59 -29.66 -3.14
CA PHE A 597 4.65 -29.25 -4.55
C PHE A 597 3.28 -28.84 -5.10
N VAL A 598 3.26 -27.71 -5.81
CA VAL A 598 2.07 -27.21 -6.51
C VAL A 598 2.25 -27.29 -8.01
N ARG A 599 3.37 -26.77 -8.52
CA ARG A 599 3.76 -26.74 -9.94
C ARG A 599 5.18 -26.20 -10.08
N TYR A 600 5.79 -26.35 -11.25
CA TYR A 600 7.01 -25.65 -11.62
C TYR A 600 6.81 -24.84 -12.91
N VAL A 601 7.69 -23.88 -13.16
CA VAL A 601 7.84 -23.15 -14.41
C VAL A 601 9.30 -23.20 -14.79
N GLU A 602 9.60 -23.61 -16.01
CA GLU A 602 10.95 -23.52 -16.58
C GLU A 602 11.19 -22.08 -17.04
N MET A 603 12.23 -21.45 -16.51
CA MET A 603 12.62 -20.09 -16.91
C MET A 603 14.08 -20.10 -17.33
N LEU A 604 14.30 -20.16 -18.64
CA LEU A 604 15.61 -20.10 -19.28
C LEU A 604 16.53 -21.24 -18.79
N ASN A 605 17.37 -20.96 -17.79
CA ASN A 605 18.43 -21.86 -17.30
C ASN A 605 18.14 -22.45 -15.91
N PHE A 606 16.99 -22.16 -15.30
CA PHE A 606 16.61 -22.69 -13.98
C PHE A 606 15.11 -22.98 -13.88
N TYR A 607 14.74 -23.78 -12.87
CA TYR A 607 13.37 -24.16 -12.56
C TYR A 607 12.83 -23.34 -11.39
N VAL A 608 11.69 -22.69 -11.58
CA VAL A 608 10.96 -21.99 -10.52
C VAL A 608 9.85 -22.90 -9.99
N ILE A 609 9.98 -23.33 -8.74
CA ILE A 609 9.14 -24.35 -8.14
C ILE A 609 8.23 -23.71 -7.09
N HIS A 610 6.93 -23.81 -7.32
CA HIS A 610 5.90 -23.32 -6.40
C HIS A 610 5.55 -24.42 -5.39
N MET A 611 5.72 -24.09 -4.11
CA MET A 611 5.47 -24.96 -2.97
C MET A 611 4.38 -24.35 -2.08
N LYS A 612 3.51 -25.16 -1.46
CA LYS A 612 2.72 -24.77 -0.30
C LYS A 612 3.65 -24.59 0.90
N LYS A 613 3.31 -23.67 1.80
CA LYS A 613 4.01 -23.56 3.08
C LYS A 613 3.52 -24.65 4.04
N ALA A 614 4.45 -25.40 4.62
CA ALA A 614 4.14 -26.45 5.59
C ALA A 614 3.55 -25.88 6.89
N ASN A 615 4.09 -24.74 7.36
CA ASN A 615 3.62 -24.03 8.55
C ASN A 615 3.08 -22.65 8.14
N LEU A 616 1.92 -22.29 8.68
CA LEU A 616 1.27 -20.99 8.47
C LEU A 616 1.10 -20.28 9.81
N PHE A 617 1.47 -19.00 9.84
CA PHE A 617 1.24 -18.13 10.98
C PHE A 617 0.04 -17.24 10.68
N LEU A 618 -1.10 -17.53 11.32
CA LEU A 618 -2.35 -16.78 11.19
C LEU A 618 -2.28 -15.49 12.02
N ASN A 619 -1.56 -14.49 11.51
CA ASN A 619 -1.23 -13.25 12.23
C ASN A 619 -1.89 -12.00 11.63
N LYS A 620 -3.07 -12.17 11.03
CA LYS A 620 -3.82 -11.07 10.42
C LYS A 620 -5.05 -10.77 11.26
N PRO A 621 -5.39 -9.49 11.47
CA PRO A 621 -6.58 -9.09 12.20
C PRO A 621 -7.82 -9.26 11.30
N VAL A 622 -8.15 -10.52 10.96
CA VAL A 622 -9.28 -10.85 10.09
C VAL A 622 -10.61 -10.38 10.66
N TYR A 623 -10.69 -10.25 11.99
CA TYR A 623 -11.84 -9.67 12.68
C TYR A 623 -12.13 -8.23 12.26
N THR A 624 -11.09 -7.43 11.97
CA THR A 624 -11.28 -6.05 11.52
C THR A 624 -11.87 -6.04 10.12
N GLY A 625 -11.33 -6.87 9.22
CA GLY A 625 -11.83 -6.93 7.85
C GLY A 625 -13.25 -7.50 7.76
N PHE A 626 -13.60 -8.46 8.62
CA PHE A 626 -14.98 -8.90 8.84
C PHE A 626 -15.89 -7.73 9.26
N ALA A 627 -15.54 -7.01 10.34
CA ALA A 627 -16.35 -5.91 10.84
C ALA A 627 -16.50 -4.78 9.82
N VAL A 628 -15.43 -4.42 9.11
CA VAL A 628 -15.48 -3.41 8.03
C VAL A 628 -16.45 -3.84 6.94
N LEU A 629 -16.42 -5.11 6.50
CA LEU A 629 -17.32 -5.61 5.47
C LEU A 629 -18.79 -5.59 5.92
N ASP A 630 -19.08 -5.97 7.15
CA ASP A 630 -20.44 -5.96 7.69
C ASP A 630 -20.95 -4.52 7.88
N LEU A 631 -20.16 -3.65 8.51
CA LEU A 631 -20.52 -2.24 8.67
C LEU A 631 -20.70 -1.51 7.34
N SER A 632 -19.90 -1.85 6.32
CA SER A 632 -20.08 -1.28 4.97
C SER A 632 -21.45 -1.65 4.38
N LYS A 633 -21.91 -2.89 4.56
CA LYS A 633 -23.27 -3.28 4.14
C LYS A 633 -24.33 -2.56 4.95
N LEU A 634 -24.09 -2.40 6.27
CA LEU A 634 -25.01 -1.69 7.16
C LEU A 634 -25.27 -0.26 6.64
N LEU A 635 -24.23 0.49 6.26
CA LEU A 635 -24.42 1.85 5.71
C LEU A 635 -25.29 1.83 4.44
N MET A 636 -25.05 0.89 3.53
CA MET A 636 -25.84 0.77 2.29
C MET A 636 -27.30 0.41 2.59
N TYR A 637 -27.53 -0.47 3.58
CA TYR A 637 -28.87 -0.84 4.01
C TYR A 637 -29.60 0.30 4.72
N GLU A 638 -28.96 0.99 5.66
CA GLU A 638 -29.51 2.16 6.35
C GLU A 638 -29.89 3.24 5.32
N PHE A 639 -29.02 3.50 4.35
CA PHE A 639 -29.33 4.47 3.30
C PHE A 639 -30.52 4.05 2.43
N TYR A 640 -30.62 2.76 2.07
CA TYR A 640 -31.74 2.28 1.26
C TYR A 640 -33.06 2.22 2.05
N TYR A 641 -33.09 1.51 3.18
CA TYR A 641 -34.29 1.20 3.94
C TYR A 641 -34.72 2.30 4.92
N ASP A 642 -33.79 3.08 5.47
CA ASP A 642 -34.15 4.13 6.44
C ASP A 642 -34.21 5.53 5.83
N LYS A 643 -33.67 5.73 4.62
CA LYS A 643 -33.71 7.04 3.92
C LYS A 643 -34.51 6.99 2.62
N LEU A 644 -34.12 6.15 1.66
CA LEU A 644 -34.75 6.15 0.33
C LEU A 644 -36.17 5.58 0.35
N LYS A 645 -36.38 4.42 0.99
CA LYS A 645 -37.71 3.80 1.09
C LYS A 645 -38.72 4.67 1.84
N PRO A 646 -38.41 5.30 2.99
CA PRO A 646 -39.33 6.23 3.65
C PRO A 646 -39.64 7.49 2.82
N LYS A 647 -38.68 7.93 2.01
CA LYS A 647 -38.83 9.12 1.16
C LYS A 647 -39.71 8.90 -0.07
N TYR A 648 -39.50 7.79 -0.77
CA TYR A 648 -40.18 7.53 -2.05
C TYR A 648 -41.24 6.41 -1.98
N GLY A 649 -41.23 5.59 -0.94
CA GLY A 649 -42.09 4.41 -0.82
C GLY A 649 -41.92 3.47 -2.00
N ASP A 650 -43.06 3.09 -2.59
CA ASP A 650 -43.12 2.21 -3.77
C ASP A 650 -42.60 2.88 -5.05
N ASN A 651 -42.32 4.18 -5.04
CA ASN A 651 -41.78 4.90 -6.19
C ASN A 651 -40.24 4.79 -6.33
N CYS A 652 -39.57 4.02 -5.48
CA CYS A 652 -38.12 3.80 -5.55
C CYS A 652 -37.81 2.29 -5.62
N HIS A 653 -37.18 1.89 -6.71
CA HIS A 653 -36.81 0.51 -7.00
C HIS A 653 -35.31 0.38 -7.19
N LEU A 654 -34.67 -0.54 -6.46
CA LEU A 654 -33.29 -0.91 -6.77
C LEU A 654 -33.23 -1.72 -8.06
N LEU A 655 -32.42 -1.26 -9.01
CA LEU A 655 -32.18 -1.95 -10.29
C LEU A 655 -30.94 -2.82 -10.21
N TYR A 656 -29.87 -2.30 -9.64
CA TYR A 656 -28.57 -2.94 -9.55
C TYR A 656 -27.76 -2.35 -8.40
N THR A 657 -26.93 -3.18 -7.79
CA THR A 657 -25.90 -2.74 -6.85
C THR A 657 -24.58 -3.41 -7.16
N ASP A 658 -23.48 -2.68 -7.00
CA ASP A 658 -22.13 -3.24 -6.90
C ASP A 658 -21.41 -2.56 -5.75
N THR A 659 -21.34 -3.26 -4.62
CA THR A 659 -20.62 -2.93 -3.39
C THR A 659 -21.04 -1.62 -2.72
N ASP A 660 -20.62 -0.49 -3.29
CA ASP A 660 -20.80 0.87 -2.82
C ASP A 660 -21.77 1.69 -3.69
N SER A 661 -22.33 1.09 -4.73
CA SER A 661 -23.25 1.76 -5.65
C SER A 661 -24.69 1.25 -5.56
N LEU A 662 -25.64 2.16 -5.75
CA LEU A 662 -27.07 1.89 -5.94
C LEU A 662 -27.51 2.51 -7.26
N ILE A 663 -27.99 1.68 -8.19
CA ILE A 663 -28.67 2.13 -9.41
C ILE A 663 -30.16 1.99 -9.16
N LEU A 664 -30.88 3.10 -9.13
CA LEU A 664 -32.28 3.17 -8.73
C LEU A 664 -33.15 3.61 -9.91
N GLU A 665 -34.37 3.09 -9.99
CA GLU A 665 -35.46 3.74 -10.72
C GLU A 665 -36.31 4.51 -9.70
N VAL A 666 -36.42 5.82 -9.88
CA VAL A 666 -37.17 6.70 -8.99
C VAL A 666 -38.25 7.42 -9.79
N GLN A 667 -39.51 7.24 -9.40
CA GLN A 667 -40.63 8.00 -9.93
C GLN A 667 -40.84 9.26 -9.09
N THR A 668 -40.54 10.42 -9.68
CA THR A 668 -40.64 11.74 -9.04
C THR A 668 -40.67 12.82 -10.12
N GLU A 669 -41.06 14.06 -9.77
CA GLU A 669 -40.99 15.19 -10.70
C GLU A 669 -39.54 15.54 -11.06
N ASP A 670 -38.66 15.63 -10.05
CA ASP A 670 -37.27 16.04 -10.22
C ASP A 670 -36.38 15.48 -9.10
N VAL A 671 -35.68 14.39 -9.41
CA VAL A 671 -34.80 13.71 -8.44
C VAL A 671 -33.66 14.60 -7.94
N TYR A 672 -33.27 15.63 -8.71
CA TYR A 672 -32.22 16.57 -8.29
C TYR A 672 -32.76 17.56 -7.26
N LYS A 673 -33.98 18.06 -7.43
CA LYS A 673 -34.61 18.90 -6.39
C LYS A 673 -34.88 18.11 -5.13
N ASP A 674 -35.22 16.83 -5.25
CA ASP A 674 -35.41 15.96 -4.10
C ASP A 674 -34.13 15.83 -3.26
N CYS A 675 -32.93 16.01 -3.83
CA CYS A 675 -31.70 16.01 -3.05
C CYS A 675 -31.52 17.23 -2.14
N LEU A 676 -32.21 18.36 -2.37
CA LEU A 676 -31.97 19.62 -1.66
C LEU A 676 -32.21 19.54 -0.14
N PRO A 677 -33.32 18.96 0.35
CA PRO A 677 -33.57 18.85 1.80
C PRO A 677 -32.52 18.01 2.53
N ASP A 678 -31.97 17.01 1.84
CA ASP A 678 -31.01 16.05 2.38
C ASP A 678 -29.60 16.26 1.80
N ILE A 679 -29.26 17.48 1.35
CA ILE A 679 -28.02 17.76 0.63
C ILE A 679 -26.76 17.39 1.43
N ASP A 680 -26.89 17.36 2.76
CA ASP A 680 -25.83 16.96 3.68
C ASP A 680 -25.49 15.47 3.62
N GLU A 681 -26.36 14.63 3.07
CA GLU A 681 -26.12 13.21 2.82
C GLU A 681 -25.35 12.96 1.51
N TYR A 682 -25.27 13.96 0.61
CA TYR A 682 -24.68 13.82 -0.72
C TYR A 682 -23.38 14.63 -0.86
N ASP A 683 -22.39 14.09 -1.58
CA ASP A 683 -21.28 14.90 -2.10
C ASP A 683 -21.63 15.40 -3.49
N THR A 684 -22.01 16.68 -3.56
CA THR A 684 -22.37 17.37 -4.79
C THR A 684 -21.24 18.29 -5.28
N SER A 685 -20.02 18.14 -4.74
CA SER A 685 -18.89 19.02 -5.07
C SER A 685 -18.34 18.82 -6.48
N GLY A 686 -18.71 17.71 -7.14
CA GLY A 686 -18.38 17.41 -8.53
C GLY A 686 -19.27 18.12 -9.56
N TYR A 687 -20.40 18.71 -9.16
CA TYR A 687 -21.24 19.47 -10.08
C TYR A 687 -20.56 20.79 -10.52
N PRO A 688 -20.94 21.34 -11.69
CA PRO A 688 -20.54 22.69 -12.07
C PRO A 688 -20.91 23.71 -11.00
N LYS A 689 -20.09 24.75 -10.79
CA LYS A 689 -20.25 25.69 -9.65
C LYS A 689 -21.57 26.47 -9.70
N GLU A 690 -22.09 26.67 -10.90
CA GLU A 690 -23.34 27.32 -11.22
C GLU A 690 -24.57 26.41 -11.05
N HIS A 691 -24.36 25.10 -10.89
CA HIS A 691 -25.45 24.16 -10.67
C HIS A 691 -26.04 24.37 -9.26
N PHE A 692 -27.38 24.38 -9.14
CA PHE A 692 -28.05 24.69 -7.88
C PHE A 692 -27.76 23.68 -6.74
N LEU A 693 -27.36 22.45 -7.08
CA LEU A 693 -26.90 21.44 -6.11
C LEU A 693 -25.42 21.58 -5.72
N TYR A 694 -24.62 22.44 -6.37
CA TYR A 694 -23.20 22.52 -6.07
C TYR A 694 -22.96 22.90 -4.60
N SER A 695 -22.27 22.02 -3.89
CA SER A 695 -21.82 22.28 -2.52
C SER A 695 -20.43 21.70 -2.31
N ALA A 696 -19.51 22.52 -1.80
CA ALA A 696 -18.17 22.07 -1.42
C ALA A 696 -18.13 21.43 -0.02
N LYS A 697 -19.25 21.41 0.72
CA LYS A 697 -19.31 21.00 2.14
C LYS A 697 -18.84 19.55 2.36
N ASN A 698 -19.28 18.65 1.48
CA ASN A 698 -19.06 17.21 1.60
C ASN A 698 -17.91 16.67 0.75
N LYS A 699 -17.10 17.56 0.15
CA LYS A 699 -15.97 17.18 -0.70
C LYS A 699 -14.93 16.36 0.08
N LYS A 700 -14.74 15.09 -0.28
CA LYS A 700 -13.82 14.15 0.39
C LYS A 700 -12.64 13.71 -0.47
#